data_AF-S2VPF7-F1
#
_entry.id   AF-S2VPF7-F1
#
_cell.length_a   1.000
_cell.length_b   1.000
_cell.length_c   1.000
_cell.angle_alpha   90.00
_cell.angle_beta   90.00
_cell.angle_gamma   90.00
#
_symmetry.space_group_name_H-M   'P 1'
#
loop_
_entity.id
_entity.type
_entity.pdbx_description
1 polymer ?
#
loop_
_entity_poly.entity_id
_entity_poly.type
_entity_poly.pdbx_seq_one_letter_code
_entity_poly.pdbx_strand_id
1 'polypeptide(L)'
;MRTHTHRALAAALTAGVAVALLPAGAAVAQPVQNNDDARAATAARPAPSLAEAEKNVAVAQETVSARQADVDRLTATAAEAKAKAAEAESAAKKTQAGVTQSEKQLADATKEAEAAQKAADTVSEAGKAAKGQLPQAAEQARNSADQAAAAQIAHEKADASARRATDDVTAKEAELKEKVAAVQAATTEVTKAREVDAAAQADKARLGEEVKQLEQQEAAARKALTQAEAELEKASAQRDEVIKTEMAKVRKESDAVRAAQAEYKAKAEAKEAAATAAGKAQDAEVTATEADEAAKESLTKANAAKADAERVAAESEAEIKKLEQSEAPLAEQVTAKEKAKKEAESAYEDAKKLEKMKREQLENLEKINPADDVKDLVEKQRKIVAEAEQVTAQKQQSLQEAKLAHEEAVENLTTARENIKLKKAVHEKAVTAKEEAAQKVQQAQATVEQRAIELEAAKATNAAFEKKALEAAEEAGKAQEALTAAEAKLNEATAAQKQALEQAESPVREAEGKRDAANKTAVSATEKTGALKERVAELEPTWKQATERLAQAEKDMTAAQTAADAAKEAAAQAKAAADKARQAAAEAVRTLDTARATAAQKQAELTRLADASNTYDERQWDVRLATEKVKAAEAELRTAQDAHGKATLALEAAREAEESAMKAQAEAQQELTAANLALQAAQRDLELARQQAQTPEGKPGQAPDTPSSPQPTGKPAAKHSAAGNKTTTAKRAVAKNVTPTQKLPETGSDMSGAIGAATLLMLAGGAVVLGRSRARHAVK
;
A
#
# COMPACT_ATOMS: atom_id res chain seq x y z
N MET A 1 -37.19 65.04 76.86
CA MET A 1 -37.89 65.57 78.06
C MET A 1 -38.17 64.42 79.01
N ARG A 2 -38.36 64.70 80.32
CA ARG A 2 -38.02 63.83 81.47
C ARG A 2 -36.48 63.78 81.69
N THR A 3 -35.94 63.81 82.92
CA THR A 3 -36.59 63.89 84.25
C THR A 3 -35.71 64.59 85.31
N HIS A 4 -36.29 64.84 86.49
CA HIS A 4 -35.66 65.40 87.69
C HIS A 4 -34.41 64.66 88.18
N THR A 5 -33.64 65.34 89.05
CA THR A 5 -33.01 64.69 90.21
C THR A 5 -33.01 65.61 91.43
N HIS A 6 -33.37 65.07 92.60
CA HIS A 6 -33.15 65.70 93.90
C HIS A 6 -31.77 65.33 94.44
N ARG A 7 -31.24 66.11 95.39
CA ARG A 7 -30.56 65.55 96.55
C ARG A 7 -30.74 66.43 97.78
N ALA A 8 -30.78 65.79 98.94
CA ALA A 8 -30.78 66.41 100.26
C ALA A 8 -29.82 65.60 101.15
N LEU A 9 -29.25 66.27 102.16
CA LEU A 9 -28.76 65.63 103.38
C LEU A 9 -28.63 66.71 104.46
N ALA A 10 -28.68 66.30 105.72
CA ALA A 10 -28.68 67.19 106.88
C ALA A 10 -27.66 66.71 107.92
N ALA A 11 -27.16 67.65 108.72
CA ALA A 11 -26.42 67.36 109.94
C ALA A 11 -26.86 68.36 111.04
N ALA A 12 -27.55 67.83 112.04
CA ALA A 12 -27.69 68.44 113.36
C ALA A 12 -26.74 67.67 114.32
N LEU A 13 -26.61 67.91 115.63
CA LEU A 13 -27.28 68.80 116.57
C LEU A 13 -26.37 68.87 117.82
N THR A 14 -26.11 70.03 118.43
CA THR A 14 -25.66 70.08 119.83
C THR A 14 -26.06 71.39 120.48
N ALA A 15 -26.92 71.32 121.51
CA ALA A 15 -27.35 72.45 122.31
C ALA A 15 -27.70 72.00 123.74
N GLY A 16 -27.29 72.80 124.73
CA GLY A 16 -27.61 72.58 126.15
C GLY A 16 -26.74 71.52 126.86
N VAL A 17 -26.72 71.46 128.21
CA VAL A 17 -27.41 72.31 129.20
C VAL A 17 -26.44 72.64 130.36
N ALA A 18 -26.70 73.75 131.05
CA ALA A 18 -25.90 74.26 132.16
C ALA A 18 -25.84 73.35 133.40
N VAL A 19 -24.83 73.61 134.25
CA VAL A 19 -24.92 73.45 135.71
C VAL A 19 -24.55 74.79 136.33
N ALA A 20 -25.42 75.33 137.18
CA ALA A 20 -25.13 76.49 138.02
C ALA A 20 -25.13 76.04 139.49
N LEU A 21 -24.18 76.53 140.31
CA LEU A 21 -24.20 76.35 141.76
C LEU A 21 -23.31 77.38 142.48
N LEU A 22 -23.94 78.44 142.98
CA LEU A 22 -23.62 79.11 144.25
C LEU A 22 -24.52 78.45 145.33
N PRO A 23 -24.17 78.39 146.63
CA PRO A 23 -23.68 79.56 147.39
C PRO A 23 -22.70 79.27 148.57
N ALA A 24 -22.39 80.35 149.31
CA ALA A 24 -21.88 80.39 150.70
C ALA A 24 -20.46 79.84 151.00
N GLY A 25 -19.75 80.32 152.03
CA GLY A 25 -20.03 81.51 152.86
C GLY A 25 -19.34 81.48 154.24
N ALA A 26 -18.75 82.61 154.65
CA ALA A 26 -18.06 82.84 155.93
C ALA A 26 -16.78 81.97 156.16
N ALA A 27 -15.88 82.26 157.13
CA ALA A 27 -15.92 83.28 158.18
C ALA A 27 -14.52 83.85 158.51
N VAL A 28 -14.53 85.10 159.01
CA VAL A 28 -13.65 85.69 160.05
C VAL A 28 -12.23 85.14 160.25
N ALA A 29 -11.25 86.01 160.02
CA ALA A 29 -10.08 86.15 160.92
C ALA A 29 -9.53 87.59 160.86
N GLN A 30 -9.83 88.40 161.88
CA GLN A 30 -8.88 89.43 162.34
C GLN A 30 -7.97 88.76 163.39
N PRO A 31 -6.69 89.16 163.45
CA PRO A 31 -6.24 90.05 164.51
C PRO A 31 -6.00 91.47 163.94
N VAL A 32 -6.42 92.59 164.54
CA VAL A 32 -6.94 92.88 165.89
C VAL A 32 -5.97 92.54 167.01
N GLN A 33 -5.47 93.63 167.62
CA GLN A 33 -4.82 93.71 168.94
C GLN A 33 -3.49 92.94 169.07
N ASN A 34 -2.47 93.38 169.80
CA ASN A 34 -2.10 94.56 170.60
C ASN A 34 -0.65 94.20 171.07
N ASN A 35 0.15 94.98 171.79
CA ASN A 35 -0.04 96.19 172.58
C ASN A 35 0.97 97.23 172.06
N ASP A 36 0.67 98.52 172.00
CA ASP A 36 0.31 99.43 173.10
C ASP A 36 1.41 99.57 174.17
N ASP A 37 1.66 100.83 174.56
CA ASP A 37 1.96 101.21 175.94
C ASP A 37 3.09 100.49 176.72
N ALA A 38 4.32 100.56 176.17
CA ALA A 38 5.52 100.77 176.98
C ALA A 38 6.16 102.11 176.56
N ARG A 39 5.67 103.27 177.03
CA ARG A 39 5.75 103.83 178.40
C ARG A 39 7.20 103.96 178.90
N ALA A 40 7.55 105.02 179.63
CA ALA A 40 6.66 105.83 180.45
C ALA A 40 6.80 107.33 180.27
N ALA A 41 5.75 108.02 180.73
CA ALA A 41 5.79 109.37 181.24
C ALA A 41 7.13 109.75 181.87
N THR A 42 7.58 110.98 181.61
CA THR A 42 8.00 111.89 182.68
C THR A 42 8.12 113.34 182.18
N ALA A 43 7.92 114.40 182.98
CA ALA A 43 7.81 114.51 184.45
C ALA A 43 9.06 114.08 185.25
N ALA A 44 10.25 114.35 184.70
CA ALA A 44 11.59 113.99 185.20
C ALA A 44 11.79 112.56 185.77
N ARG A 45 12.13 111.58 184.91
CA ARG A 45 12.82 110.33 185.31
C ARG A 45 14.23 110.31 184.71
N PRO A 46 15.18 109.57 185.31
CA PRO A 46 16.57 109.54 184.85
C PRO A 46 16.68 108.96 183.44
N ALA A 47 17.78 109.27 182.74
CA ALA A 47 18.05 108.66 181.44
C ALA A 47 18.19 107.12 181.57
N PRO A 48 17.75 106.34 180.58
CA PRO A 48 17.99 104.90 180.55
C PRO A 48 19.48 104.61 180.47
N SER A 49 19.90 103.49 181.05
CA SER A 49 21.32 103.15 181.15
C SER A 49 21.89 102.64 179.81
N LEU A 50 23.18 102.89 179.60
CA LEU A 50 23.95 102.59 178.38
C LEU A 50 23.58 101.26 177.68
N ALA A 51 23.45 100.19 178.46
CA ALA A 51 23.34 98.82 177.97
C ALA A 51 22.03 98.50 177.24
N GLU A 52 20.94 99.25 177.46
CA GLU A 52 19.66 98.99 176.78
C GLU A 52 19.64 99.55 175.35
N ALA A 53 20.30 100.69 175.11
CA ALA A 53 20.33 101.31 173.78
C ALA A 53 21.22 100.53 172.78
N GLU A 54 22.33 99.95 173.25
CA GLU A 54 23.23 99.13 172.41
C GLU A 54 22.52 97.87 171.86
N LYS A 55 21.55 97.32 172.60
CA LYS A 55 20.77 96.15 172.21
C LYS A 55 19.79 96.43 171.06
N ASN A 56 19.19 97.63 171.03
CA ASN A 56 18.14 97.95 170.06
C ASN A 56 18.67 98.14 168.63
N VAL A 57 19.92 98.57 168.47
CA VAL A 57 20.57 98.74 167.16
C VAL A 57 20.68 97.41 166.42
N ALA A 58 21.15 96.36 167.10
CA ALA A 58 21.43 95.06 166.48
C ALA A 58 20.20 94.40 165.84
N VAL A 59 19.04 94.46 166.53
CA VAL A 59 17.78 93.84 166.07
C VAL A 59 17.27 94.45 164.75
N ALA A 60 17.39 95.76 164.60
CA ALA A 60 17.00 96.44 163.37
C ALA A 60 17.95 96.11 162.19
N GLN A 61 19.21 95.81 162.48
CA GLN A 61 20.26 95.51 161.51
C GLN A 61 20.09 94.11 160.88
N GLU A 62 19.63 93.14 161.69
CA GLU A 62 19.23 91.81 161.24
C GLU A 62 17.99 91.86 160.33
N THR A 63 17.00 92.67 160.69
CA THR A 63 15.73 92.82 159.95
C THR A 63 15.93 93.35 158.52
N VAL A 64 16.84 94.31 158.31
CA VAL A 64 17.23 94.80 156.98
C VAL A 64 17.81 93.68 156.11
N SER A 65 18.70 92.89 156.70
CA SER A 65 19.47 91.86 156.00
C SER A 65 18.56 90.75 155.46
N ALA A 66 17.52 90.37 156.20
CA ALA A 66 16.52 89.40 155.76
C ALA A 66 15.74 89.89 154.52
N ARG A 67 15.29 91.15 154.52
CA ARG A 67 14.44 91.67 153.43
C ARG A 67 15.17 91.94 152.13
N GLN A 68 16.50 92.07 152.14
CA GLN A 68 17.30 92.15 150.92
C GLN A 68 17.24 90.82 150.14
N ALA A 69 17.30 89.68 150.84
CA ALA A 69 17.33 88.36 150.20
C ALA A 69 16.01 88.00 149.47
N ASP A 70 14.86 88.45 150.00
CA ASP A 70 13.54 88.24 149.37
C ASP A 70 13.44 88.96 148.00
N VAL A 71 13.94 90.20 147.94
CA VAL A 71 13.96 91.03 146.71
C VAL A 71 14.75 90.37 145.59
N ASP A 72 15.97 89.91 145.90
CA ASP A 72 16.88 89.33 144.91
C ASP A 72 16.35 88.00 144.38
N ARG A 73 15.69 87.21 145.24
CA ARG A 73 15.04 85.95 144.86
C ARG A 73 13.87 86.16 143.89
N LEU A 74 12.96 87.08 144.20
CA LEU A 74 11.76 87.33 143.38
C LEU A 74 12.10 87.99 142.04
N THR A 75 13.16 88.82 142.02
CA THR A 75 13.73 89.41 140.79
C THR A 75 14.13 88.35 139.77
N ALA A 76 14.74 87.23 140.21
CA ALA A 76 15.10 86.14 139.32
C ALA A 76 13.87 85.41 138.73
N THR A 77 12.81 85.21 139.53
CA THR A 77 11.59 84.51 139.10
C THR A 77 10.84 85.29 138.01
N ALA A 78 10.75 86.61 138.12
CA ALA A 78 10.10 87.46 137.13
C ALA A 78 10.80 87.41 135.75
N ALA A 79 12.13 87.38 135.74
CA ALA A 79 12.92 87.28 134.51
C ALA A 79 12.72 85.94 133.77
N GLU A 80 12.58 84.82 134.49
CA GLU A 80 12.37 83.50 133.89
C GLU A 80 10.98 83.36 133.26
N ALA A 81 9.94 83.89 133.90
CA ALA A 81 8.57 83.85 133.36
C ALA A 81 8.44 84.63 132.04
N LYS A 82 9.06 85.81 131.97
CA LYS A 82 9.13 86.65 130.77
C LYS A 82 9.76 85.95 129.56
N ALA A 83 10.77 85.10 129.77
CA ALA A 83 11.38 84.32 128.69
C ALA A 83 10.39 83.29 128.11
N LYS A 84 9.64 82.59 128.97
CA LYS A 84 8.67 81.55 128.57
C LYS A 84 7.49 82.12 127.78
N ALA A 85 7.02 83.32 128.14
CA ALA A 85 5.97 84.02 127.37
C ALA A 85 6.40 84.30 125.92
N ALA A 86 7.66 84.72 125.70
CA ALA A 86 8.19 85.00 124.37
C ALA A 86 8.36 83.74 123.50
N GLU A 87 8.79 82.61 124.09
CA GLU A 87 8.89 81.34 123.38
C GLU A 87 7.52 80.80 122.94
N ALA A 88 6.51 80.88 123.81
CA ALA A 88 5.14 80.48 123.50
C ALA A 88 4.52 81.32 122.36
N GLU A 89 4.83 82.62 122.30
CA GLU A 89 4.35 83.49 121.21
C GLU A 89 4.95 83.10 119.85
N SER A 90 6.22 82.70 119.83
CA SER A 90 6.86 82.17 118.63
C SER A 90 6.28 80.82 118.21
N ALA A 91 5.86 79.98 119.16
CA ALA A 91 5.20 78.72 118.88
C ALA A 91 3.82 78.92 118.24
N ALA A 92 2.99 79.81 118.79
CA ALA A 92 1.66 80.13 118.26
C ALA A 92 1.71 80.69 116.82
N LYS A 93 2.60 81.64 116.55
CA LYS A 93 2.78 82.17 115.17
C LYS A 93 3.21 81.10 114.16
N LYS A 94 4.03 80.14 114.59
CA LYS A 94 4.49 79.03 113.74
C LYS A 94 3.37 78.03 113.44
N THR A 95 2.51 77.70 114.40
CA THR A 95 1.36 76.81 114.17
C THR A 95 0.25 77.50 113.37
N GLN A 96 0.05 78.81 113.54
CA GLN A 96 -0.87 79.61 112.72
C GLN A 96 -0.51 79.55 111.23
N ALA A 97 0.77 79.72 110.88
CA ALA A 97 1.26 79.58 109.51
C ALA A 97 1.07 78.14 108.96
N GLY A 98 1.09 77.13 109.83
CA GLY A 98 0.74 75.75 109.49
C GLY A 98 -0.73 75.60 109.08
N VAL A 99 -1.66 76.20 109.83
CA VAL A 99 -3.10 76.21 109.49
C VAL A 99 -3.31 76.78 108.09
N THR A 100 -2.79 77.98 107.81
CA THR A 100 -2.98 78.65 106.50
C THR A 100 -2.35 77.85 105.34
N GLN A 101 -1.28 77.08 105.58
CA GLN A 101 -0.74 76.18 104.56
C GLN A 101 -1.71 75.01 104.27
N SER A 102 -2.25 74.37 105.31
CA SER A 102 -3.21 73.26 105.16
C SER A 102 -4.56 73.70 104.60
N GLU A 103 -5.04 74.90 104.93
CA GLU A 103 -6.24 75.51 104.31
C GLU A 103 -6.08 75.64 102.79
N LYS A 104 -4.90 76.10 102.35
CA LYS A 104 -4.57 76.16 100.92
C LYS A 104 -4.48 74.77 100.28
N GLN A 105 -3.83 73.81 100.94
CA GLN A 105 -3.74 72.42 100.44
C GLN A 105 -5.14 71.80 100.27
N LEU A 106 -6.07 72.07 101.17
CA LEU A 106 -7.46 71.64 101.04
C LEU A 106 -8.17 72.32 99.87
N ALA A 107 -8.03 73.64 99.71
CA ALA A 107 -8.62 74.37 98.60
C ALA A 107 -8.12 73.87 97.22
N ASP A 108 -6.80 73.65 97.09
CA ASP A 108 -6.19 73.12 95.86
C ASP A 108 -6.62 71.66 95.60
N ALA A 109 -6.74 70.82 96.64
CA ALA A 109 -7.22 69.43 96.52
C ALA A 109 -8.71 69.34 96.12
N THR A 110 -9.58 70.15 96.73
CA THR A 110 -11.01 70.21 96.40
C THR A 110 -11.21 70.63 94.94
N LYS A 111 -10.44 71.60 94.47
CA LYS A 111 -10.45 72.04 93.07
C LYS A 111 -9.97 70.95 92.10
N GLU A 112 -9.01 70.11 92.48
CA GLU A 112 -8.63 68.93 91.70
C GLU A 112 -9.77 67.89 91.64
N ALA A 113 -10.46 67.65 92.76
CA ALA A 113 -11.60 66.73 92.82
C ALA A 113 -12.82 67.22 92.00
N GLU A 114 -13.16 68.50 92.06
CA GLU A 114 -14.21 69.09 91.22
C GLU A 114 -13.87 68.98 89.72
N ALA A 115 -12.61 69.23 89.35
CA ALA A 115 -12.15 69.10 87.97
C ALA A 115 -12.20 67.64 87.48
N ALA A 116 -11.77 66.67 88.31
CA ALA A 116 -11.86 65.25 88.01
C ALA A 116 -13.33 64.79 87.88
N GLN A 117 -14.20 65.20 88.81
CA GLN A 117 -15.63 64.88 88.81
C GLN A 117 -16.30 65.39 87.53
N LYS A 118 -16.07 66.66 87.17
CA LYS A 118 -16.58 67.25 85.93
C LYS A 118 -16.07 66.53 84.67
N ALA A 119 -14.81 66.08 84.67
CA ALA A 119 -14.26 65.30 83.55
C ALA A 119 -14.90 63.91 83.43
N ALA A 120 -15.23 63.25 84.55
CA ALA A 120 -15.92 61.97 84.56
C ALA A 120 -17.40 62.08 84.21
N ASP A 121 -18.11 63.10 84.69
CA ASP A 121 -19.51 63.35 84.36
C ASP A 121 -19.67 63.65 82.86
N THR A 122 -18.73 64.38 82.26
CA THR A 122 -18.70 64.67 80.81
C THR A 122 -18.65 63.40 79.95
N VAL A 123 -18.03 62.31 80.44
CA VAL A 123 -17.96 61.01 79.74
C VAL A 123 -18.91 59.95 80.31
N SER A 124 -19.70 60.30 81.33
CA SER A 124 -20.45 59.34 82.16
C SER A 124 -21.45 58.51 81.35
N GLU A 125 -22.39 59.18 80.68
CA GLU A 125 -23.50 58.47 80.03
C GLU A 125 -23.06 57.78 78.74
N ALA A 126 -22.15 58.40 77.97
CA ALA A 126 -21.54 57.78 76.80
C ALA A 126 -20.71 56.54 77.17
N GLY A 127 -19.92 56.62 78.24
CA GLY A 127 -19.08 55.53 78.73
C GLY A 127 -19.87 54.34 79.27
N LYS A 128 -20.90 54.60 80.11
CA LYS A 128 -21.81 53.57 80.60
C LYS A 128 -22.58 52.90 79.46
N ALA A 129 -23.08 53.68 78.50
CA ALA A 129 -23.77 53.13 77.34
C ALA A 129 -22.85 52.24 76.50
N ALA A 130 -21.64 52.71 76.21
CA ALA A 130 -20.63 51.93 75.48
C ALA A 130 -20.27 50.62 76.21
N LYS A 131 -20.04 50.70 77.52
CA LYS A 131 -19.74 49.55 78.38
C LYS A 131 -20.88 48.53 78.46
N GLY A 132 -22.14 48.97 78.38
CA GLY A 132 -23.31 48.10 78.27
C GLY A 132 -23.50 47.47 76.88
N GLN A 133 -23.10 48.18 75.82
CA GLN A 133 -23.20 47.71 74.43
C GLN A 133 -22.04 46.80 73.99
N LEU A 134 -20.89 46.89 74.65
CA LEU A 134 -19.66 46.15 74.31
C LEU A 134 -19.85 44.63 74.07
N PRO A 135 -20.57 43.86 74.92
CA PRO A 135 -20.75 42.42 74.68
C PRO A 135 -21.53 42.13 73.39
N GLN A 136 -22.59 42.91 73.13
CA GLN A 136 -23.41 42.76 71.94
C GLN A 136 -22.66 43.20 70.67
N ALA A 137 -21.84 44.24 70.75
CA ALA A 137 -20.97 44.67 69.66
C ALA A 137 -19.88 43.64 69.35
N ALA A 138 -19.32 42.97 70.36
CA ALA A 138 -18.34 41.91 70.18
C ALA A 138 -18.94 40.67 69.50
N GLU A 139 -20.16 40.28 69.89
CA GLU A 139 -20.91 39.20 69.25
C GLU A 139 -21.29 39.57 67.80
N GLN A 140 -21.75 40.79 67.53
CA GLN A 140 -22.05 41.25 66.17
C GLN A 140 -20.81 41.31 65.27
N ALA A 141 -19.66 41.78 65.79
CA ALA A 141 -18.40 41.80 65.05
C ALA A 141 -17.94 40.38 64.69
N ARG A 142 -17.98 39.44 65.66
CA ARG A 142 -17.67 38.03 65.43
C ARG A 142 -18.60 37.41 64.39
N ASN A 143 -19.91 37.51 64.58
CA ASN A 143 -20.90 36.91 63.68
C ASN A 143 -20.79 37.47 62.25
N SER A 144 -20.41 38.75 62.10
CA SER A 144 -20.15 39.36 60.79
C SER A 144 -18.85 38.84 60.14
N ALA A 145 -17.80 38.60 60.93
CA ALA A 145 -16.56 38.00 60.46
C ALA A 145 -16.75 36.53 60.04
N ASP A 146 -17.51 35.75 60.83
CA ASP A 146 -17.87 34.37 60.51
C ASP A 146 -18.73 34.30 59.22
N GLN A 147 -19.64 35.27 59.00
CA GLN A 147 -20.37 35.43 57.73
C GLN A 147 -19.45 35.78 56.55
N ALA A 148 -18.47 36.67 56.73
CA ALA A 148 -17.50 37.00 55.69
C ALA A 148 -16.60 35.79 55.32
N ALA A 149 -16.24 34.96 56.29
CA ALA A 149 -15.52 33.70 56.06
C ALA A 149 -16.39 32.66 55.31
N ALA A 150 -17.66 32.53 55.67
CA ALA A 150 -18.60 31.67 54.93
C ALA A 150 -18.80 32.15 53.48
N ALA A 151 -18.91 33.46 53.26
CA ALA A 151 -19.00 34.04 51.92
C ALA A 151 -17.71 33.86 51.09
N GLN A 152 -16.53 33.86 51.73
CA GLN A 152 -15.25 33.58 51.07
C GLN A 152 -15.23 32.16 50.49
N ILE A 153 -15.63 31.17 51.30
CA ILE A 153 -15.69 29.75 50.88
C ILE A 153 -16.74 29.54 49.79
N ALA A 154 -17.89 30.23 49.88
CA ALA A 154 -18.92 30.20 48.85
C ALA A 154 -18.42 30.77 47.50
N HIS A 155 -17.69 31.89 47.54
CA HIS A 155 -17.05 32.48 46.38
C HIS A 155 -15.99 31.56 45.76
N GLU A 156 -15.06 31.02 46.54
CA GLU A 156 -14.01 30.11 46.04
C GLU A 156 -14.60 28.86 45.37
N LYS A 157 -15.67 28.30 45.94
CA LYS A 157 -16.41 27.18 45.34
C LYS A 157 -17.11 27.56 44.03
N ALA A 158 -17.66 28.77 43.95
CA ALA A 158 -18.32 29.26 42.74
C ALA A 158 -17.31 29.54 41.62
N ASP A 159 -16.19 30.19 41.91
CA ASP A 159 -15.11 30.45 40.95
C ASP A 159 -14.46 29.14 40.47
N ALA A 160 -14.18 28.20 41.37
CA ALA A 160 -13.69 26.86 40.98
C ALA A 160 -14.67 26.11 40.07
N SER A 161 -15.99 26.36 40.21
CA SER A 161 -17.01 25.80 39.32
C SER A 161 -17.05 26.52 37.96
N ALA A 162 -16.89 27.85 37.94
CA ALA A 162 -16.83 28.66 36.72
C ALA A 162 -15.59 28.37 35.86
N ARG A 163 -14.44 28.08 36.50
CA ARG A 163 -13.23 27.59 35.82
C ARG A 163 -13.48 26.23 35.16
N ARG A 164 -13.90 25.21 35.92
CA ARG A 164 -14.20 23.87 35.38
C ARG A 164 -15.20 23.87 34.22
N ALA A 165 -16.24 24.71 34.30
CA ALA A 165 -17.19 24.85 33.20
C ALA A 165 -16.59 25.55 31.96
N THR A 166 -15.61 26.44 32.14
CA THR A 166 -14.84 27.03 31.03
C THR A 166 -13.88 26.01 30.40
N ASP A 167 -13.30 25.11 31.21
CA ASP A 167 -12.47 24.00 30.72
C ASP A 167 -13.31 23.02 29.89
N ASP A 168 -14.52 22.66 30.35
CA ASP A 168 -15.47 21.79 29.63
C ASP A 168 -15.95 22.40 28.32
N VAL A 169 -16.24 23.71 28.27
CA VAL A 169 -16.48 24.43 27.00
C VAL A 169 -15.31 24.27 26.04
N THR A 170 -14.07 24.40 26.54
CA THR A 170 -12.86 24.28 25.70
C THR A 170 -12.72 22.86 25.14
N ALA A 171 -13.02 21.83 25.95
CA ALA A 171 -13.04 20.44 25.51
C ALA A 171 -14.14 20.18 24.46
N LYS A 172 -15.35 20.71 24.65
CA LYS A 172 -16.48 20.52 23.73
C LYS A 172 -16.33 21.31 22.42
N GLU A 173 -15.72 22.49 22.44
CA GLU A 173 -15.33 23.20 21.22
C GLU A 173 -14.20 22.48 20.45
N ALA A 174 -13.34 21.70 21.12
CA ALA A 174 -12.36 20.84 20.45
C ALA A 174 -13.01 19.60 19.83
N GLU A 175 -13.88 18.90 20.57
CA GLU A 175 -14.67 17.77 20.06
C GLU A 175 -15.51 18.15 18.84
N LEU A 176 -16.17 19.31 18.87
CA LEU A 176 -16.93 19.85 17.74
C LEU A 176 -16.05 20.05 16.49
N LYS A 177 -14.83 20.60 16.64
CA LYS A 177 -13.89 20.77 15.52
C LYS A 177 -13.49 19.43 14.90
N GLU A 178 -13.26 18.41 15.72
CA GLU A 178 -12.96 17.05 15.27
C GLU A 178 -14.14 16.46 14.47
N LYS A 179 -15.38 16.54 14.98
CA LYS A 179 -16.54 15.96 14.28
C LYS A 179 -16.89 16.73 13.00
N VAL A 180 -16.71 18.05 12.96
CA VAL A 180 -16.85 18.84 11.72
C VAL A 180 -15.78 18.46 10.67
N ALA A 181 -14.54 18.20 11.09
CA ALA A 181 -13.51 17.68 10.19
C ALA A 181 -13.85 16.28 9.66
N ALA A 182 -14.45 15.41 10.49
CA ALA A 182 -14.94 14.11 10.07
C ALA A 182 -16.08 14.22 9.02
N VAL A 183 -17.00 15.18 9.14
CA VAL A 183 -18.03 15.47 8.11
C VAL A 183 -17.40 15.90 6.79
N GLN A 184 -16.36 16.75 6.81
CA GLN A 184 -15.64 17.18 5.61
C GLN A 184 -14.91 16.02 4.92
N ALA A 185 -14.28 15.13 5.71
CA ALA A 185 -13.65 13.92 5.21
C ALA A 185 -14.67 12.97 4.58
N ALA A 186 -15.78 12.69 5.26
CA ALA A 186 -16.84 11.81 4.76
C ALA A 186 -17.53 12.36 3.50
N THR A 187 -17.75 13.68 3.43
CA THR A 187 -18.29 14.34 2.24
C THR A 187 -17.33 14.19 1.05
N THR A 188 -16.02 14.35 1.29
CA THR A 188 -14.99 14.15 0.26
C THR A 188 -14.95 12.69 -0.23
N GLU A 189 -15.19 11.72 0.65
CA GLU A 189 -15.24 10.30 0.29
C GLU A 189 -16.53 9.95 -0.48
N VAL A 190 -17.68 10.53 -0.12
CA VAL A 190 -18.93 10.41 -0.91
C VAL A 190 -18.73 10.94 -2.33
N THR A 191 -18.08 12.10 -2.51
CA THR A 191 -17.79 12.62 -3.86
C THR A 191 -16.97 11.62 -4.68
N LYS A 192 -15.86 11.11 -4.14
CA LYS A 192 -15.01 10.12 -4.82
C LYS A 192 -15.75 8.81 -5.11
N ALA A 193 -16.53 8.32 -4.15
CA ALA A 193 -17.28 7.08 -4.33
C ALA A 193 -18.37 7.23 -5.40
N ARG A 194 -19.02 8.40 -5.52
CA ARG A 194 -19.94 8.71 -6.62
C ARG A 194 -19.24 8.80 -7.97
N GLU A 195 -18.06 9.40 -8.05
CA GLU A 195 -17.26 9.44 -9.28
C GLU A 195 -16.85 8.03 -9.74
N VAL A 196 -16.43 7.16 -8.80
CA VAL A 196 -16.03 5.78 -9.09
C VAL A 196 -17.22 4.88 -9.45
N ASP A 197 -18.37 4.99 -8.75
CA ASP A 197 -19.58 4.26 -9.15
C ASP A 197 -20.11 4.74 -10.49
N ALA A 198 -20.20 6.06 -10.75
CA ALA A 198 -20.63 6.58 -12.04
C ALA A 198 -19.74 6.11 -13.20
N ALA A 199 -18.42 6.05 -13.00
CA ALA A 199 -17.48 5.48 -13.96
C ALA A 199 -17.70 3.96 -14.16
N ALA A 200 -17.96 3.21 -13.08
CA ALA A 200 -18.26 1.78 -13.13
C ALA A 200 -19.58 1.49 -13.89
N GLN A 201 -20.66 2.24 -13.60
CA GLN A 201 -21.93 2.10 -14.33
C GLN A 201 -21.78 2.46 -15.82
N ALA A 202 -21.00 3.51 -16.13
CA ALA A 202 -20.74 3.92 -17.51
C ALA A 202 -19.95 2.85 -18.30
N ASP A 203 -18.90 2.26 -17.71
CA ASP A 203 -18.14 1.21 -18.37
C ASP A 203 -18.94 -0.10 -18.48
N LYS A 204 -19.74 -0.45 -17.46
CA LYS A 204 -20.69 -1.57 -17.50
C LYS A 204 -21.71 -1.42 -18.63
N ALA A 205 -22.29 -0.23 -18.80
CA ALA A 205 -23.22 0.05 -19.89
C ALA A 205 -22.52 -0.04 -21.26
N ARG A 206 -21.36 0.61 -21.41
CA ARG A 206 -20.55 0.63 -22.63
C ARG A 206 -20.16 -0.79 -23.08
N LEU A 207 -19.60 -1.59 -22.18
CA LEU A 207 -19.24 -2.98 -22.45
C LEU A 207 -20.47 -3.86 -22.70
N GLY A 208 -21.58 -3.59 -22.02
CA GLY A 208 -22.85 -4.27 -22.24
C GLY A 208 -23.45 -4.04 -23.64
N GLU A 209 -23.20 -2.88 -24.26
CA GLU A 209 -23.52 -2.66 -25.68
C GLU A 209 -22.48 -3.27 -26.62
N GLU A 210 -21.19 -3.17 -26.30
CA GLU A 210 -20.09 -3.74 -27.08
C GLU A 210 -20.22 -5.27 -27.20
N VAL A 211 -20.59 -5.97 -26.11
CA VAL A 211 -20.93 -7.41 -26.13
C VAL A 211 -22.10 -7.71 -27.06
N LYS A 212 -23.22 -6.95 -26.98
CA LYS A 212 -24.39 -7.17 -27.85
C LYS A 212 -24.05 -6.98 -29.33
N GLN A 213 -23.19 -6.01 -29.66
CA GLN A 213 -22.74 -5.78 -31.03
C GLN A 213 -21.86 -6.94 -31.52
N LEU A 214 -20.96 -7.47 -30.69
CA LEU A 214 -20.15 -8.64 -31.04
C LEU A 214 -20.99 -9.92 -31.17
N GLU A 215 -21.98 -10.14 -30.30
CA GLU A 215 -22.93 -11.26 -30.41
C GLU A 215 -23.72 -11.22 -31.73
N GLN A 216 -24.15 -10.04 -32.16
CA GLN A 216 -24.82 -9.86 -33.46
C GLN A 216 -23.87 -10.13 -34.63
N GLN A 217 -22.62 -9.68 -34.54
CA GLN A 217 -21.59 -9.95 -35.56
C GLN A 217 -21.23 -11.44 -35.62
N GLU A 218 -21.13 -12.13 -34.48
CA GLU A 218 -20.89 -13.57 -34.40
C GLU A 218 -22.07 -14.36 -34.99
N ALA A 219 -23.31 -14.02 -34.64
CA ALA A 219 -24.50 -14.65 -35.22
C ALA A 219 -24.58 -14.46 -36.74
N ALA A 220 -24.23 -13.26 -37.24
CA ALA A 220 -24.15 -12.99 -38.68
C ALA A 220 -23.01 -13.78 -39.36
N ALA A 221 -21.83 -13.86 -38.75
CA ALA A 221 -20.68 -14.59 -39.28
C ALA A 221 -20.91 -16.11 -39.30
N ARG A 222 -21.51 -16.68 -38.23
CA ARG A 222 -21.94 -18.09 -38.19
C ARG A 222 -22.98 -18.39 -39.27
N LYS A 223 -23.97 -17.50 -39.47
CA LYS A 223 -24.95 -17.64 -40.56
C LYS A 223 -24.30 -17.61 -41.94
N ALA A 224 -23.34 -16.72 -42.16
CA ALA A 224 -22.58 -16.65 -43.41
C ALA A 224 -21.72 -17.91 -43.66
N LEU A 225 -21.15 -18.51 -42.60
CA LEU A 225 -20.46 -19.80 -42.68
C LEU A 225 -21.41 -20.90 -43.15
N THR A 226 -22.57 -21.08 -42.49
CA THR A 226 -23.56 -22.10 -42.88
C THR A 226 -24.09 -21.90 -44.30
N GLN A 227 -24.19 -20.66 -44.78
CA GLN A 227 -24.53 -20.37 -46.18
C GLN A 227 -23.42 -20.79 -47.15
N ALA A 228 -22.14 -20.52 -46.82
CA ALA A 228 -21.00 -20.94 -47.64
C ALA A 228 -20.76 -22.47 -47.61
N GLU A 229 -21.07 -23.14 -46.50
CA GLU A 229 -21.06 -24.61 -46.39
C GLU A 229 -22.11 -25.23 -47.31
N ALA A 230 -23.34 -24.68 -47.34
CA ALA A 230 -24.40 -25.12 -48.26
C ALA A 230 -24.10 -24.81 -49.74
N GLU A 231 -23.41 -23.70 -50.05
CA GLU A 231 -22.89 -23.44 -51.40
C GLU A 231 -21.87 -24.50 -51.82
N LEU A 232 -20.95 -24.88 -50.91
CA LEU A 232 -19.92 -25.88 -51.17
C LEU A 232 -20.48 -27.31 -51.32
N GLU A 233 -21.45 -27.70 -50.49
CA GLU A 233 -22.15 -28.98 -50.63
C GLU A 233 -22.84 -29.07 -52.00
N LYS A 234 -23.58 -28.02 -52.38
CA LYS A 234 -24.27 -27.93 -53.67
C LYS A 234 -23.30 -27.99 -54.86
N ALA A 235 -22.20 -27.23 -54.81
CA ALA A 235 -21.19 -27.25 -55.86
C ALA A 235 -20.52 -28.62 -56.00
N SER A 236 -20.24 -29.29 -54.87
CA SER A 236 -19.64 -30.63 -54.84
C SER A 236 -20.57 -31.68 -55.43
N ALA A 237 -21.87 -31.64 -55.07
CA ALA A 237 -22.87 -32.53 -55.65
C ALA A 237 -23.01 -32.34 -57.17
N GLN A 238 -22.96 -31.10 -57.67
CA GLN A 238 -22.97 -30.81 -59.11
C GLN A 238 -21.72 -31.33 -59.82
N ARG A 239 -20.53 -31.22 -59.23
CA ARG A 239 -19.30 -31.84 -59.73
C ARG A 239 -19.45 -33.36 -59.84
N ASP A 240 -19.98 -34.01 -58.82
CA ASP A 240 -20.05 -35.48 -58.79
C ASP A 240 -21.08 -36.05 -59.79
N GLU A 241 -22.18 -35.32 -60.04
CA GLU A 241 -23.12 -35.64 -61.13
C GLU A 241 -22.46 -35.52 -62.52
N VAL A 242 -21.62 -34.49 -62.74
CA VAL A 242 -20.83 -34.33 -63.97
C VAL A 242 -19.81 -35.47 -64.13
N ILE A 243 -19.02 -35.77 -63.09
CA ILE A 243 -18.04 -36.88 -63.10
C ILE A 243 -18.71 -38.19 -63.51
N LYS A 244 -19.81 -38.55 -62.85
CA LYS A 244 -20.61 -39.75 -63.11
C LYS A 244 -21.15 -39.79 -64.55
N THR A 245 -21.59 -38.65 -65.07
CA THR A 245 -22.14 -38.54 -66.43
C THR A 245 -21.05 -38.70 -67.50
N GLU A 246 -19.93 -37.99 -67.38
CA GLU A 246 -18.85 -38.07 -68.36
C GLU A 246 -18.10 -39.42 -68.31
N MET A 247 -17.93 -40.01 -67.11
CA MET A 247 -17.41 -41.37 -66.99
C MET A 247 -18.27 -42.41 -67.72
N ALA A 248 -19.60 -42.23 -67.77
CA ALA A 248 -20.49 -43.12 -68.52
C ALA A 248 -20.29 -42.97 -70.04
N LYS A 249 -20.07 -41.75 -70.55
CA LYS A 249 -19.76 -41.52 -71.98
C LYS A 249 -18.43 -42.14 -72.38
N VAL A 250 -17.36 -41.88 -71.62
CA VAL A 250 -16.01 -42.40 -71.93
C VAL A 250 -15.98 -43.93 -71.88
N ARG A 251 -16.70 -44.57 -70.94
CA ARG A 251 -16.89 -46.03 -70.94
C ARG A 251 -17.59 -46.52 -72.21
N LYS A 252 -18.70 -45.91 -72.60
CA LYS A 252 -19.46 -46.29 -73.81
C LYS A 252 -18.59 -46.24 -75.08
N GLU A 253 -17.81 -45.17 -75.29
CA GLU A 253 -16.94 -45.09 -76.47
C GLU A 253 -15.70 -46.02 -76.34
N SER A 254 -15.21 -46.30 -75.12
CA SER A 254 -14.14 -47.28 -74.90
C SER A 254 -14.58 -48.72 -75.19
N ASP A 255 -15.81 -49.07 -74.85
CA ASP A 255 -16.41 -50.36 -75.21
C ASP A 255 -16.63 -50.47 -76.74
N ALA A 256 -16.98 -49.36 -77.41
CA ALA A 256 -17.08 -49.30 -78.87
C ALA A 256 -15.71 -49.50 -79.57
N VAL A 257 -14.63 -48.87 -79.07
CA VAL A 257 -13.26 -49.11 -79.56
C VAL A 257 -12.89 -50.59 -79.40
N ARG A 258 -13.19 -51.21 -78.25
CA ARG A 258 -12.87 -52.63 -78.01
C ARG A 258 -13.62 -53.56 -78.97
N ALA A 259 -14.86 -53.24 -79.32
CA ALA A 259 -15.63 -53.97 -80.32
C ALA A 259 -15.02 -53.83 -81.73
N ALA A 260 -14.75 -52.59 -82.17
CA ALA A 260 -14.15 -52.32 -83.48
C ALA A 260 -12.73 -52.93 -83.62
N GLN A 261 -11.94 -52.96 -82.54
CA GLN A 261 -10.62 -53.58 -82.53
C GLN A 261 -10.69 -55.10 -82.69
N ALA A 262 -11.68 -55.75 -82.07
CA ALA A 262 -11.92 -57.19 -82.22
C ALA A 262 -12.39 -57.54 -83.65
N GLU A 263 -13.27 -56.72 -84.24
CA GLU A 263 -13.73 -56.88 -85.62
C GLU A 263 -12.59 -56.66 -86.63
N TYR A 264 -11.81 -55.59 -86.49
CA TYR A 264 -10.62 -55.35 -87.31
C TYR A 264 -9.63 -56.52 -87.25
N LYS A 265 -9.35 -57.04 -86.05
CA LYS A 265 -8.47 -58.21 -85.91
C LYS A 265 -8.99 -59.43 -86.68
N ALA A 266 -10.28 -59.76 -86.54
CA ALA A 266 -10.88 -60.89 -87.23
C ALA A 266 -10.86 -60.72 -88.77
N LYS A 267 -11.09 -59.50 -89.28
CA LYS A 267 -11.01 -59.21 -90.71
C LYS A 267 -9.56 -59.20 -91.23
N ALA A 268 -8.59 -58.76 -90.44
CA ALA A 268 -7.17 -58.82 -90.79
C ALA A 268 -6.66 -60.27 -90.88
N GLU A 269 -7.03 -61.14 -89.92
CA GLU A 269 -6.72 -62.58 -89.97
C GLU A 269 -7.39 -63.25 -91.19
N ALA A 270 -8.63 -62.88 -91.52
CA ALA A 270 -9.32 -63.36 -92.73
C ALA A 270 -8.63 -62.92 -94.04
N LYS A 271 -8.13 -61.67 -94.10
CA LYS A 271 -7.35 -61.15 -95.23
C LYS A 271 -6.05 -61.93 -95.44
N GLU A 272 -5.29 -62.17 -94.37
CA GLU A 272 -4.03 -62.92 -94.44
C GLU A 272 -4.26 -64.38 -94.88
N ALA A 273 -5.30 -65.03 -94.36
CA ALA A 273 -5.71 -66.37 -94.77
C ALA A 273 -6.15 -66.43 -96.25
N ALA A 274 -6.88 -65.42 -96.73
CA ALA A 274 -7.33 -65.35 -98.12
C ALA A 274 -6.15 -65.09 -99.09
N ALA A 275 -5.24 -64.18 -98.75
CA ALA A 275 -4.02 -63.93 -99.53
C ALA A 275 -3.11 -65.16 -99.59
N THR A 276 -2.97 -65.89 -98.47
CA THR A 276 -2.22 -67.16 -98.42
C THR A 276 -2.85 -68.26 -99.29
N ALA A 277 -4.18 -68.25 -99.44
CA ALA A 277 -4.87 -69.18 -100.32
C ALA A 277 -4.73 -68.80 -101.80
N ALA A 278 -4.74 -67.50 -102.13
CA ALA A 278 -4.48 -67.00 -103.49
C ALA A 278 -3.06 -67.35 -103.96
N GLY A 279 -2.02 -67.10 -103.15
CA GLY A 279 -0.65 -67.46 -103.50
C GLY A 279 -0.49 -68.96 -103.85
N LYS A 280 -1.10 -69.85 -103.05
CA LYS A 280 -1.10 -71.29 -103.33
C LYS A 280 -1.85 -71.69 -104.59
N ALA A 281 -2.87 -70.92 -105.00
CA ALA A 281 -3.59 -71.15 -106.24
C ALA A 281 -2.80 -70.63 -107.46
N GLN A 282 -2.09 -69.52 -107.30
CA GLN A 282 -1.14 -68.99 -108.29
C GLN A 282 0.04 -69.97 -108.50
N ASP A 283 0.64 -70.51 -107.43
CA ASP A 283 1.68 -71.55 -107.51
C ASP A 283 1.19 -72.79 -108.29
N ALA A 284 -0.07 -73.18 -108.10
CA ALA A 284 -0.70 -74.29 -108.80
C ALA A 284 -0.98 -73.98 -110.29
N GLU A 285 -1.35 -72.74 -110.63
CA GLU A 285 -1.50 -72.28 -112.02
C GLU A 285 -0.17 -72.28 -112.77
N VAL A 286 0.92 -71.80 -112.13
CA VAL A 286 2.28 -71.87 -112.68
C VAL A 286 2.69 -73.33 -112.91
N THR A 287 2.51 -74.19 -111.92
CA THR A 287 2.82 -75.63 -112.02
C THR A 287 2.04 -76.32 -113.15
N ALA A 288 0.75 -75.98 -113.32
CA ALA A 288 -0.08 -76.52 -114.40
C ALA A 288 0.36 -76.00 -115.79
N THR A 289 0.84 -74.75 -115.86
CA THR A 289 1.35 -74.14 -117.10
C THR A 289 2.63 -74.84 -117.55
N GLU A 290 3.61 -75.02 -116.66
CA GLU A 290 4.84 -75.76 -116.94
C GLU A 290 4.56 -77.21 -117.40
N ALA A 291 3.57 -77.87 -116.80
CA ALA A 291 3.19 -79.23 -117.17
C ALA A 291 2.50 -79.34 -118.54
N ASP A 292 1.74 -78.32 -118.95
CA ASP A 292 1.13 -78.22 -120.28
C ASP A 292 2.18 -77.92 -121.37
N GLU A 293 3.13 -77.00 -121.12
CA GLU A 293 4.25 -76.75 -122.04
C GLU A 293 5.13 -77.99 -122.23
N ALA A 294 5.48 -78.70 -121.14
CA ALA A 294 6.26 -79.94 -121.21
C ALA A 294 5.52 -81.06 -121.97
N ALA A 295 4.19 -81.15 -121.86
CA ALA A 295 3.37 -82.07 -122.63
C ALA A 295 3.37 -81.72 -124.13
N LYS A 296 3.25 -80.42 -124.47
CA LYS A 296 3.30 -79.93 -125.85
C LYS A 296 4.65 -80.19 -126.51
N GLU A 297 5.76 -79.93 -125.80
CA GLU A 297 7.11 -80.24 -126.29
C GLU A 297 7.29 -81.76 -126.51
N SER A 298 6.73 -82.59 -125.63
CA SER A 298 6.73 -84.05 -125.76
C SER A 298 5.94 -84.54 -126.97
N LEU A 299 4.78 -83.93 -127.26
CA LEU A 299 3.99 -84.19 -128.47
C LEU A 299 4.76 -83.77 -129.74
N THR A 300 5.48 -82.65 -129.72
CA THR A 300 6.35 -82.24 -130.84
C THR A 300 7.46 -83.27 -131.10
N LYS A 301 8.13 -83.75 -130.04
CA LYS A 301 9.17 -84.80 -130.14
C LYS A 301 8.60 -86.12 -130.67
N ALA A 302 7.42 -86.53 -130.22
CA ALA A 302 6.74 -87.75 -130.69
C ALA A 302 6.39 -87.66 -132.19
N ASN A 303 5.87 -86.51 -132.65
CA ASN A 303 5.55 -86.31 -134.08
C ASN A 303 6.80 -86.32 -134.97
N ALA A 304 7.92 -85.74 -134.52
CA ALA A 304 9.19 -85.81 -135.24
C ALA A 304 9.71 -87.25 -135.37
N ALA A 305 9.65 -88.04 -134.28
CA ALA A 305 10.03 -89.45 -134.31
C ALA A 305 9.14 -90.30 -135.24
N LYS A 306 7.83 -90.00 -135.29
CA LYS A 306 6.91 -90.64 -136.24
C LYS A 306 7.30 -90.32 -137.69
N ALA A 307 7.56 -89.05 -138.02
CA ALA A 307 7.91 -88.65 -139.38
C ALA A 307 9.18 -89.34 -139.90
N ASP A 308 10.20 -89.50 -139.06
CA ASP A 308 11.43 -90.19 -139.45
C ASP A 308 11.23 -91.71 -139.61
N ALA A 309 10.44 -92.35 -138.73
CA ALA A 309 10.06 -93.75 -138.89
C ALA A 309 9.23 -94.00 -140.17
N GLU A 310 8.33 -93.08 -140.52
CA GLU A 310 7.58 -93.13 -141.77
C GLU A 310 8.49 -93.00 -143.01
N ARG A 311 9.53 -92.15 -142.94
CA ARG A 311 10.57 -92.02 -143.98
C ARG A 311 11.37 -93.31 -144.17
N VAL A 312 11.88 -93.90 -143.09
CA VAL A 312 12.70 -95.14 -143.13
C VAL A 312 11.89 -96.34 -143.64
N ALA A 313 10.59 -96.43 -143.30
CA ALA A 313 9.70 -97.44 -143.85
C ALA A 313 9.53 -97.31 -145.38
N ALA A 314 9.36 -96.08 -145.89
CA ALA A 314 9.22 -95.82 -147.33
C ALA A 314 10.53 -96.05 -148.12
N GLU A 315 11.67 -95.61 -147.58
CA GLU A 315 12.99 -95.82 -148.20
C GLU A 315 13.32 -97.31 -148.34
N SER A 316 13.04 -98.11 -147.31
CA SER A 316 13.27 -99.56 -147.34
C SER A 316 12.34 -100.30 -148.30
N GLU A 317 11.09 -99.86 -148.47
CA GLU A 317 10.14 -100.44 -149.45
C GLU A 317 10.61 -100.19 -150.91
N ALA A 318 11.04 -98.97 -151.20
CA ALA A 318 11.54 -98.59 -152.53
C ALA A 318 12.80 -99.38 -152.93
N GLU A 319 13.68 -99.66 -151.97
CA GLU A 319 14.91 -100.41 -152.22
C GLU A 319 14.65 -101.92 -152.45
N ILE A 320 13.65 -102.50 -151.77
CA ILE A 320 13.20 -103.89 -152.06
C ILE A 320 12.71 -104.00 -153.51
N LYS A 321 11.83 -103.09 -153.96
CA LYS A 321 11.29 -103.08 -155.32
C LYS A 321 12.38 -102.99 -156.39
N LYS A 322 13.45 -102.23 -156.12
CA LYS A 322 14.62 -102.11 -157.01
C LYS A 322 15.42 -103.41 -157.09
N LEU A 323 15.58 -104.14 -155.98
CA LEU A 323 16.29 -105.42 -155.95
C LEU A 323 15.50 -106.52 -156.67
N GLU A 324 14.18 -106.61 -156.44
CA GLU A 324 13.32 -107.61 -157.09
C GLU A 324 13.31 -107.51 -158.62
N GLN A 325 13.37 -106.29 -159.17
CA GLN A 325 13.50 -106.06 -160.62
C GLN A 325 14.79 -106.63 -161.23
N SER A 326 15.84 -106.87 -160.43
CA SER A 326 17.11 -107.43 -160.91
C SER A 326 17.16 -108.97 -160.95
N GLU A 327 16.22 -109.66 -160.31
CA GLU A 327 16.24 -111.13 -160.22
C GLU A 327 15.90 -111.81 -161.56
N ALA A 328 14.90 -111.29 -162.29
CA ALA A 328 14.42 -111.88 -163.54
C ALA A 328 15.52 -112.06 -164.62
N PRO A 329 16.31 -111.04 -165.01
CA PRO A 329 17.35 -111.21 -166.02
C PRO A 329 18.50 -112.13 -165.57
N LEU A 330 18.74 -112.29 -164.27
CA LEU A 330 19.70 -113.27 -163.75
C LEU A 330 19.21 -114.71 -163.92
N ALA A 331 17.90 -114.95 -163.73
CA ALA A 331 17.29 -116.26 -164.00
C ALA A 331 17.29 -116.63 -165.50
N GLU A 332 17.12 -115.65 -166.40
CA GLU A 332 17.28 -115.87 -167.84
C GLU A 332 18.74 -116.19 -168.20
N GLN A 333 19.74 -115.55 -167.57
CA GLN A 333 21.15 -115.92 -167.79
C GLN A 333 21.45 -117.38 -167.39
N VAL A 334 20.99 -117.83 -166.23
CA VAL A 334 21.19 -119.23 -165.77
C VAL A 334 20.68 -120.21 -166.82
N THR A 335 19.43 -120.05 -167.26
CA THR A 335 18.80 -120.98 -168.21
C THR A 335 19.44 -120.93 -169.61
N ALA A 336 19.86 -119.75 -170.07
CA ALA A 336 20.60 -119.61 -171.32
C ALA A 336 21.97 -120.31 -171.29
N LYS A 337 22.71 -120.17 -170.18
CA LYS A 337 24.03 -120.80 -169.99
C LYS A 337 23.92 -122.33 -169.86
N GLU A 338 22.87 -122.83 -169.21
CA GLU A 338 22.61 -124.28 -169.12
C GLU A 338 22.36 -124.92 -170.49
N LYS A 339 21.68 -124.20 -171.40
CA LYS A 339 21.47 -124.64 -172.79
C LYS A 339 22.78 -124.73 -173.57
N ALA A 340 23.63 -123.69 -173.49
CA ALA A 340 24.94 -123.67 -174.14
C ALA A 340 25.86 -124.82 -173.65
N LYS A 341 25.83 -125.11 -172.34
CA LYS A 341 26.52 -126.26 -171.73
C LYS A 341 26.11 -127.60 -172.36
N LYS A 342 24.82 -127.85 -172.54
CA LYS A 342 24.30 -129.09 -173.17
C LYS A 342 24.65 -129.19 -174.66
N GLU A 343 24.62 -128.07 -175.38
CA GLU A 343 25.00 -128.04 -176.80
C GLU A 343 26.49 -128.33 -177.02
N ALA A 344 27.37 -127.77 -176.17
CA ALA A 344 28.80 -128.09 -176.17
C ALA A 344 29.08 -129.57 -175.83
N GLU A 345 28.30 -130.15 -174.91
CA GLU A 345 28.45 -131.55 -174.47
C GLU A 345 28.11 -132.54 -175.59
N SER A 346 27.05 -132.27 -176.36
CA SER A 346 26.71 -133.07 -177.55
C SER A 346 27.77 -132.95 -178.65
N ALA A 347 28.25 -131.72 -178.93
CA ALA A 347 29.22 -131.48 -179.98
C ALA A 347 30.59 -132.16 -179.72
N TYR A 348 30.94 -132.39 -178.45
CA TYR A 348 32.14 -133.12 -178.05
C TYR A 348 32.02 -134.64 -178.31
N GLU A 349 30.92 -135.27 -177.91
CA GLU A 349 30.73 -136.71 -178.11
C GLU A 349 30.58 -137.10 -179.59
N ASP A 350 30.06 -136.21 -180.45
CA ASP A 350 29.98 -136.50 -181.90
C ASP A 350 31.32 -136.37 -182.62
N ALA A 351 32.18 -135.40 -182.24
CA ALA A 351 33.55 -135.30 -182.78
C ALA A 351 34.37 -136.56 -182.46
N LYS A 352 34.30 -137.02 -181.21
CA LYS A 352 34.94 -138.22 -180.66
C LYS A 352 34.54 -139.51 -181.38
N LYS A 353 33.28 -139.63 -181.84
CA LYS A 353 32.83 -140.75 -182.70
C LYS A 353 33.45 -140.69 -184.10
N LEU A 354 33.52 -139.50 -184.69
CA LEU A 354 34.04 -139.29 -186.04
C LEU A 354 35.53 -139.66 -186.12
N GLU A 355 36.31 -139.20 -185.14
CA GLU A 355 37.72 -139.54 -184.97
C GLU A 355 37.96 -141.06 -184.95
N LYS A 356 37.25 -141.79 -184.09
CA LYS A 356 37.37 -143.25 -183.98
C LYS A 356 37.12 -143.95 -185.32
N MET A 357 36.06 -143.56 -186.04
CA MET A 357 35.73 -144.13 -187.35
C MET A 357 36.80 -143.84 -188.41
N LYS A 358 37.43 -142.66 -188.40
CA LYS A 358 38.56 -142.35 -189.30
C LYS A 358 39.81 -143.16 -189.00
N ARG A 359 40.06 -143.45 -187.71
CA ARG A 359 41.16 -144.29 -187.22
C ARG A 359 41.01 -145.75 -187.70
N GLU A 360 39.80 -146.30 -187.63
CA GLU A 360 39.48 -147.65 -188.13
C GLU A 360 39.57 -147.77 -189.66
N GLN A 361 39.25 -146.70 -190.40
CA GLN A 361 39.41 -146.65 -191.86
C GLN A 361 40.88 -146.72 -192.31
N LEU A 362 41.81 -146.14 -191.53
CA LEU A 362 43.25 -146.23 -191.80
C LEU A 362 43.76 -147.67 -191.68
N GLU A 363 43.45 -148.33 -190.57
CA GLU A 363 44.01 -149.64 -190.21
C GLU A 363 43.64 -150.75 -191.20
N ASN A 364 42.60 -150.56 -192.03
CA ASN A 364 42.19 -151.50 -193.07
C ASN A 364 42.94 -151.33 -194.39
N LEU A 365 43.48 -150.14 -194.68
CA LEU A 365 44.22 -149.87 -195.92
C LEU A 365 45.65 -150.41 -195.89
N GLU A 366 46.25 -150.54 -194.70
CA GLU A 366 47.66 -150.96 -194.52
C GLU A 366 47.92 -152.48 -194.73
N LYS A 367 46.91 -153.25 -195.15
CA LYS A 367 46.90 -154.73 -195.09
C LYS A 367 47.01 -155.46 -196.44
N ILE A 368 47.34 -154.77 -197.55
CA ILE A 368 47.43 -155.33 -198.91
C ILE A 368 48.83 -155.09 -199.50
N ASN A 369 49.40 -156.07 -200.22
CA ASN A 369 50.82 -156.13 -200.58
C ASN A 369 51.04 -156.93 -201.90
N PRO A 370 52.06 -156.64 -202.73
CA PRO A 370 52.17 -155.39 -203.49
C PRO A 370 52.21 -155.63 -205.01
N ALA A 371 51.38 -154.87 -205.73
CA ALA A 371 51.76 -154.22 -206.97
C ALA A 371 51.77 -152.69 -206.69
N ASP A 372 52.37 -151.88 -207.56
CA ASP A 372 52.73 -150.49 -207.22
C ASP A 372 51.55 -149.57 -206.84
N ASP A 373 50.32 -149.89 -207.24
CA ASP A 373 49.13 -149.01 -207.13
C ASP A 373 48.56 -148.80 -205.70
N VAL A 374 49.01 -149.56 -204.70
CA VAL A 374 48.33 -149.60 -203.37
C VAL A 374 48.79 -148.50 -202.39
N LYS A 375 50.00 -147.95 -202.59
CA LYS A 375 50.74 -147.26 -201.52
C LYS A 375 50.17 -145.88 -201.11
N ASP A 376 49.73 -145.09 -202.09
CA ASP A 376 49.28 -143.69 -201.88
C ASP A 376 47.99 -143.58 -201.05
N LEU A 377 47.15 -144.63 -201.02
CA LEU A 377 45.85 -144.59 -200.35
C LEU A 377 45.98 -144.54 -198.81
N VAL A 378 46.99 -145.21 -198.26
CA VAL A 378 47.29 -145.27 -196.82
C VAL A 378 47.66 -143.88 -196.28
N GLU A 379 48.62 -143.23 -196.91
CA GLU A 379 49.21 -141.99 -196.40
C GLU A 379 48.17 -140.84 -196.38
N LYS A 380 47.29 -140.82 -197.38
CA LYS A 380 46.15 -139.89 -197.44
C LYS A 380 45.16 -140.09 -196.29
N GLN A 381 44.90 -141.33 -195.89
CA GLN A 381 43.98 -141.64 -194.79
C GLN A 381 44.59 -141.31 -193.41
N ARG A 382 45.92 -141.42 -193.23
CA ARG A 382 46.61 -141.03 -191.98
C ARG A 382 46.31 -139.58 -191.59
N LYS A 383 46.34 -138.67 -192.58
CA LYS A 383 46.10 -137.23 -192.38
C LYS A 383 44.69 -136.93 -191.86
N ILE A 384 43.69 -137.67 -192.34
CA ILE A 384 42.27 -137.51 -191.97
C ILE A 384 42.01 -137.90 -190.50
N VAL A 385 42.84 -138.76 -189.90
CA VAL A 385 42.75 -139.12 -188.47
C VAL A 385 43.19 -137.95 -187.58
N ALA A 386 44.35 -137.36 -187.88
CA ALA A 386 44.92 -136.28 -187.07
C ALA A 386 44.05 -135.01 -187.06
N GLU A 387 43.42 -134.68 -188.20
CA GLU A 387 42.45 -133.58 -188.29
C GLU A 387 41.22 -133.82 -187.38
N ALA A 388 40.80 -135.08 -187.19
CA ALA A 388 39.66 -135.40 -186.32
C ALA A 388 40.02 -135.35 -184.82
N GLU A 389 41.21 -135.82 -184.42
CA GLU A 389 41.70 -135.71 -183.03
C GLU A 389 41.73 -134.24 -182.56
N GLN A 390 42.15 -133.33 -183.44
CA GLN A 390 42.20 -131.90 -183.15
C GLN A 390 40.79 -131.30 -182.89
N VAL A 391 39.78 -131.75 -183.62
CA VAL A 391 38.39 -131.31 -183.43
C VAL A 391 37.81 -131.83 -182.11
N THR A 392 38.08 -133.09 -181.74
CA THR A 392 37.67 -133.66 -180.44
C THR A 392 38.19 -132.81 -179.27
N ALA A 393 39.48 -132.47 -179.31
CA ALA A 393 40.13 -131.66 -178.25
C ALA A 393 39.52 -130.25 -178.11
N GLN A 394 39.26 -129.54 -179.22
CA GLN A 394 38.62 -128.23 -179.17
C GLN A 394 37.22 -128.28 -178.52
N LYS A 395 36.40 -129.29 -178.85
CA LYS A 395 35.05 -129.41 -178.28
C LYS A 395 35.06 -129.73 -176.79
N GLN A 396 36.08 -130.45 -176.30
CA GLN A 396 36.27 -130.68 -174.87
C GLN A 396 36.50 -129.39 -174.09
N GLN A 397 37.26 -128.43 -174.66
CA GLN A 397 37.52 -127.15 -174.01
C GLN A 397 36.26 -126.28 -173.93
N SER A 398 35.51 -126.15 -175.02
CA SER A 398 34.26 -125.37 -175.04
C SER A 398 33.22 -125.86 -174.02
N LEU A 399 33.20 -127.17 -173.72
CA LEU A 399 32.35 -127.75 -172.68
C LEU A 399 32.74 -127.30 -171.26
N GLN A 400 34.03 -127.14 -170.97
CA GLN A 400 34.48 -126.66 -169.65
C GLN A 400 34.18 -125.17 -169.46
N GLU A 401 34.41 -124.36 -170.49
CA GLU A 401 34.07 -122.93 -170.49
C GLU A 401 32.55 -122.71 -170.28
N ALA A 402 31.71 -123.53 -170.93
CA ALA A 402 30.26 -123.49 -170.74
C ALA A 402 29.78 -124.04 -169.38
N LYS A 403 30.58 -124.84 -168.67
CA LYS A 403 30.28 -125.30 -167.30
C LYS A 403 30.50 -124.20 -166.27
N LEU A 404 31.68 -123.58 -166.30
CA LEU A 404 32.02 -122.44 -165.42
C LEU A 404 31.04 -121.27 -165.61
N ALA A 405 30.75 -120.91 -166.85
CA ALA A 405 29.84 -119.80 -167.17
C ALA A 405 28.36 -120.05 -166.80
N HIS A 406 27.99 -121.28 -166.43
CA HIS A 406 26.68 -121.59 -165.85
C HIS A 406 26.70 -121.49 -164.32
N GLU A 407 27.78 -121.95 -163.67
CA GLU A 407 27.93 -121.92 -162.21
C GLU A 407 28.02 -120.46 -161.69
N GLU A 408 28.77 -119.60 -162.38
CA GLU A 408 28.83 -118.15 -162.09
C GLU A 408 27.44 -117.47 -162.15
N ALA A 409 26.59 -117.85 -163.11
CA ALA A 409 25.24 -117.29 -163.24
C ALA A 409 24.32 -117.71 -162.07
N VAL A 410 24.47 -118.95 -161.57
CA VAL A 410 23.70 -119.47 -160.43
C VAL A 410 24.10 -118.80 -159.12
N GLU A 411 25.39 -118.53 -158.92
CA GLU A 411 25.88 -117.81 -157.75
C GLU A 411 25.32 -116.38 -157.70
N ASN A 412 25.42 -115.62 -158.80
CA ASN A 412 24.88 -114.26 -158.92
C ASN A 412 23.37 -114.18 -158.62
N LEU A 413 22.57 -115.12 -159.15
CA LEU A 413 21.13 -115.20 -158.85
C LEU A 413 20.85 -115.50 -157.36
N THR A 414 21.72 -116.29 -156.72
CA THR A 414 21.58 -116.66 -155.30
C THR A 414 21.86 -115.46 -154.40
N THR A 415 22.95 -114.73 -154.63
CA THR A 415 23.28 -113.51 -153.88
C THR A 415 22.22 -112.42 -154.01
N ALA A 416 21.59 -112.27 -155.20
CA ALA A 416 20.48 -111.33 -155.38
C ALA A 416 19.28 -111.66 -154.47
N ARG A 417 18.91 -112.94 -154.36
CA ARG A 417 17.79 -113.42 -153.52
C ARG A 417 18.04 -113.22 -152.03
N GLU A 418 19.26 -113.43 -151.56
CA GLU A 418 19.60 -113.19 -150.14
C GLU A 418 19.52 -111.70 -149.77
N ASN A 419 19.97 -110.81 -150.66
CA ASN A 419 19.85 -109.36 -150.46
C ASN A 419 18.38 -108.89 -150.40
N ILE A 420 17.50 -109.41 -151.27
CA ILE A 420 16.05 -109.14 -151.21
C ILE A 420 15.47 -109.58 -149.85
N LYS A 421 15.83 -110.79 -149.39
CA LYS A 421 15.36 -111.35 -148.10
C LYS A 421 15.83 -110.52 -146.91
N LEU A 422 17.09 -110.10 -146.89
CA LEU A 422 17.64 -109.22 -145.84
C LEU A 422 16.93 -107.86 -145.82
N LYS A 423 16.69 -107.23 -146.97
CA LYS A 423 16.04 -105.91 -147.02
C LYS A 423 14.56 -105.97 -146.59
N LYS A 424 13.84 -107.06 -146.89
CA LYS A 424 12.48 -107.31 -146.37
C LYS A 424 12.41 -107.32 -144.83
N ALA A 425 13.37 -107.97 -144.18
CA ALA A 425 13.46 -107.97 -142.71
C ALA A 425 13.86 -106.61 -142.10
N VAL A 426 14.47 -105.71 -142.88
CA VAL A 426 14.71 -104.31 -142.47
C VAL A 426 13.42 -103.49 -142.57
N HIS A 427 12.66 -103.65 -143.66
CA HIS A 427 11.38 -102.96 -143.85
C HIS A 427 10.34 -103.35 -142.79
N GLU A 428 10.23 -104.64 -142.46
CA GLU A 428 9.33 -105.14 -141.40
C GLU A 428 9.57 -104.42 -140.06
N LYS A 429 10.84 -104.30 -139.64
CA LYS A 429 11.22 -103.54 -138.42
C LYS A 429 10.90 -102.05 -138.52
N ALA A 430 11.04 -101.45 -139.70
CA ALA A 430 10.71 -100.04 -139.92
C ALA A 430 9.20 -99.78 -139.82
N VAL A 431 8.36 -100.73 -140.26
CA VAL A 431 6.90 -100.68 -140.08
C VAL A 431 6.53 -100.76 -138.60
N THR A 432 7.10 -101.70 -137.82
CA THR A 432 6.86 -101.77 -136.37
C THR A 432 7.28 -100.47 -135.66
N ALA A 433 8.44 -99.90 -136.00
CA ALA A 433 8.90 -98.63 -135.43
C ALA A 433 7.96 -97.45 -135.76
N LYS A 434 7.40 -97.42 -136.97
CA LYS A 434 6.36 -96.45 -137.37
C LYS A 434 5.09 -96.60 -136.54
N GLU A 435 4.62 -97.83 -136.30
CA GLU A 435 3.41 -98.09 -135.52
C GLU A 435 3.59 -97.72 -134.04
N GLU A 436 4.73 -98.07 -133.43
CA GLU A 436 5.09 -97.61 -132.08
C GLU A 436 5.15 -96.09 -131.98
N ALA A 437 5.73 -95.41 -132.96
CA ALA A 437 5.82 -93.95 -132.97
C ALA A 437 4.43 -93.30 -133.13
N ALA A 438 3.54 -93.89 -133.91
CA ALA A 438 2.14 -93.44 -134.03
C ALA A 438 1.37 -93.61 -132.70
N GLN A 439 1.57 -94.71 -131.96
CA GLN A 439 0.98 -94.89 -130.62
C GLN A 439 1.53 -93.86 -129.62
N LYS A 440 2.84 -93.58 -129.65
CA LYS A 440 3.48 -92.55 -128.80
C LYS A 440 2.92 -91.15 -129.08
N VAL A 441 2.60 -90.82 -130.33
CA VAL A 441 1.90 -89.56 -130.69
C VAL A 441 0.50 -89.51 -130.07
N GLN A 442 -0.30 -90.59 -130.15
CA GLN A 442 -1.64 -90.63 -129.55
C GLN A 442 -1.60 -90.46 -128.02
N GLN A 443 -0.66 -91.13 -127.35
CA GLN A 443 -0.46 -90.99 -125.89
C GLN A 443 -0.03 -89.56 -125.51
N ALA A 444 0.88 -88.96 -126.27
CA ALA A 444 1.31 -87.58 -126.03
C ALA A 444 0.17 -86.57 -126.28
N GLN A 445 -0.68 -86.79 -127.28
CA GLN A 445 -1.84 -85.93 -127.56
C GLN A 445 -2.87 -86.00 -126.42
N ALA A 446 -3.25 -87.20 -125.96
CA ALA A 446 -4.14 -87.36 -124.81
C ALA A 446 -3.57 -86.71 -123.54
N THR A 447 -2.25 -86.73 -123.37
CA THR A 447 -1.57 -86.04 -122.26
C THR A 447 -1.70 -84.52 -122.36
N VAL A 448 -1.54 -83.93 -123.56
CA VAL A 448 -1.76 -82.49 -123.79
C VAL A 448 -3.22 -82.10 -123.55
N GLU A 449 -4.18 -82.90 -124.03
CA GLU A 449 -5.62 -82.65 -123.82
C GLU A 449 -5.99 -82.69 -122.32
N GLN A 450 -5.43 -83.62 -121.54
CA GLN A 450 -5.60 -83.64 -120.09
C GLN A 450 -4.95 -82.42 -119.41
N ARG A 451 -3.72 -82.04 -119.77
CA ARG A 451 -3.03 -80.89 -119.15
C ARG A 451 -3.71 -79.56 -119.45
N ALA A 452 -4.29 -79.38 -120.64
CA ALA A 452 -5.09 -78.21 -120.96
C ALA A 452 -6.32 -78.06 -120.05
N ILE A 453 -7.00 -79.17 -119.71
CA ILE A 453 -8.14 -79.18 -118.77
C ILE A 453 -7.69 -78.85 -117.35
N GLU A 454 -6.58 -79.44 -116.90
CA GLU A 454 -6.00 -79.18 -115.57
C GLU A 454 -5.55 -77.71 -115.42
N LEU A 455 -4.99 -77.11 -116.47
CA LEU A 455 -4.58 -75.70 -116.52
C LEU A 455 -5.77 -74.74 -116.43
N GLU A 456 -6.84 -74.95 -117.21
CA GLU A 456 -8.03 -74.08 -117.13
C GLU A 456 -8.76 -74.21 -115.78
N ALA A 457 -8.74 -75.41 -115.17
CA ALA A 457 -9.22 -75.61 -113.80
C ALA A 457 -8.35 -74.88 -112.77
N ALA A 458 -7.02 -74.83 -112.95
CA ALA A 458 -6.12 -74.08 -112.08
C ALA A 458 -6.35 -72.56 -112.18
N LYS A 459 -6.43 -72.01 -113.40
CA LYS A 459 -6.76 -70.59 -113.65
C LYS A 459 -8.08 -70.16 -113.01
N ALA A 460 -9.15 -70.93 -113.24
CA ALA A 460 -10.45 -70.67 -112.65
C ALA A 460 -10.42 -70.70 -111.11
N THR A 461 -9.58 -71.59 -110.54
CA THR A 461 -9.34 -71.67 -109.10
C THR A 461 -8.59 -70.45 -108.58
N ASN A 462 -7.51 -70.03 -109.26
CA ASN A 462 -6.72 -68.87 -108.87
C ASN A 462 -7.56 -67.59 -108.90
N ALA A 463 -8.25 -67.30 -110.00
CA ALA A 463 -9.13 -66.12 -110.13
C ALA A 463 -10.21 -66.06 -109.04
N ALA A 464 -10.72 -67.21 -108.58
CA ALA A 464 -11.67 -67.27 -107.47
C ALA A 464 -11.03 -66.93 -106.10
N PHE A 465 -9.79 -67.36 -105.86
CA PHE A 465 -9.05 -67.01 -104.64
C PHE A 465 -8.52 -65.56 -104.66
N GLU A 466 -8.04 -65.05 -105.78
CA GLU A 466 -7.66 -63.64 -105.97
C GLU A 466 -8.84 -62.71 -105.64
N LYS A 467 -10.01 -62.98 -106.23
CA LYS A 467 -11.24 -62.23 -105.91
C LYS A 467 -11.55 -62.25 -104.42
N LYS A 468 -11.47 -63.43 -103.78
CA LYS A 468 -11.72 -63.58 -102.34
C LYS A 468 -10.69 -62.84 -101.47
N ALA A 469 -9.43 -62.75 -101.92
CA ALA A 469 -8.39 -61.99 -101.25
C ALA A 469 -8.63 -60.46 -101.36
N LEU A 470 -9.14 -59.99 -102.51
CA LEU A 470 -9.56 -58.59 -102.68
C LEU A 470 -10.77 -58.24 -101.80
N GLU A 471 -11.81 -59.07 -101.79
CA GLU A 471 -13.00 -58.88 -100.94
C GLU A 471 -12.62 -58.83 -99.45
N ALA A 472 -11.79 -59.77 -98.98
CA ALA A 472 -11.29 -59.79 -97.60
C ALA A 472 -10.38 -58.58 -97.27
N ALA A 473 -9.61 -58.07 -98.25
CA ALA A 473 -8.81 -56.86 -98.09
C ALA A 473 -9.67 -55.59 -97.95
N GLU A 474 -10.78 -55.50 -98.69
CA GLU A 474 -11.74 -54.40 -98.59
C GLU A 474 -12.49 -54.42 -97.25
N GLU A 475 -12.92 -55.60 -96.78
CA GLU A 475 -13.53 -55.74 -95.45
C GLU A 475 -12.58 -55.35 -94.31
N ALA A 476 -11.30 -55.75 -94.40
CA ALA A 476 -10.29 -55.35 -93.43
C ALA A 476 -10.02 -53.84 -93.43
N GLY A 477 -10.06 -53.19 -94.60
CA GLY A 477 -9.96 -51.74 -94.73
C GLY A 477 -11.12 -51.02 -94.04
N LYS A 478 -12.37 -51.43 -94.31
CA LYS A 478 -13.58 -50.88 -93.67
C LYS A 478 -13.56 -51.06 -92.15
N ALA A 479 -13.09 -52.20 -91.65
CA ALA A 479 -12.95 -52.44 -90.22
C ALA A 479 -11.84 -51.58 -89.59
N GLN A 480 -10.77 -51.27 -90.32
CA GLN A 480 -9.72 -50.35 -89.88
C GLN A 480 -10.24 -48.91 -89.79
N GLU A 481 -10.99 -48.43 -90.79
CA GLU A 481 -11.65 -47.12 -90.77
C GLU A 481 -12.64 -47.00 -89.59
N ALA A 482 -13.42 -48.06 -89.34
CA ALA A 482 -14.34 -48.12 -88.21
C ALA A 482 -13.62 -48.06 -86.85
N LEU A 483 -12.47 -48.73 -86.71
CA LEU A 483 -11.62 -48.64 -85.52
C LEU A 483 -11.08 -47.21 -85.32
N THR A 484 -10.48 -46.60 -86.35
CA THR A 484 -9.98 -45.22 -86.27
C THR A 484 -11.10 -44.22 -85.94
N ALA A 485 -12.31 -44.40 -86.48
CA ALA A 485 -13.46 -43.57 -86.16
C ALA A 485 -14.00 -43.77 -84.73
N ALA A 486 -13.83 -44.96 -84.14
CA ALA A 486 -14.13 -45.20 -82.72
C ALA A 486 -13.07 -44.60 -81.80
N GLU A 487 -11.79 -44.71 -82.15
CA GLU A 487 -10.67 -44.14 -81.40
C GLU A 487 -10.76 -42.60 -81.37
N ALA A 488 -11.13 -41.97 -82.49
CA ALA A 488 -11.40 -40.53 -82.55
C ALA A 488 -12.51 -40.11 -81.54
N LYS A 489 -13.63 -40.82 -81.50
CA LYS A 489 -14.75 -40.55 -80.57
C LYS A 489 -14.37 -40.76 -79.10
N LEU A 490 -13.55 -41.78 -78.80
CA LEU A 490 -13.02 -41.98 -77.45
C LEU A 490 -12.12 -40.81 -77.02
N ASN A 491 -11.27 -40.32 -77.92
CA ASN A 491 -10.42 -39.15 -77.66
C ASN A 491 -11.26 -37.87 -77.47
N GLU A 492 -12.28 -37.64 -78.30
CA GLU A 492 -13.23 -36.52 -78.14
C GLU A 492 -13.99 -36.60 -76.80
N ALA A 493 -14.52 -37.78 -76.45
CA ALA A 493 -15.22 -38.00 -75.18
C ALA A 493 -14.29 -37.80 -73.97
N THR A 494 -13.02 -38.19 -74.07
CA THR A 494 -12.02 -38.01 -73.00
C THR A 494 -11.61 -36.54 -72.85
N ALA A 495 -11.48 -35.80 -73.96
CA ALA A 495 -11.23 -34.36 -73.95
C ALA A 495 -12.42 -33.59 -73.36
N ALA A 496 -13.65 -33.94 -73.78
CA ALA A 496 -14.88 -33.37 -73.24
C ALA A 496 -15.05 -33.67 -71.74
N GLN A 497 -14.75 -34.91 -71.30
CA GLN A 497 -14.72 -35.28 -69.88
C GLN A 497 -13.78 -34.38 -69.10
N LYS A 498 -12.54 -34.18 -69.57
CA LYS A 498 -11.56 -33.33 -68.89
C LYS A 498 -12.04 -31.88 -68.77
N GLN A 499 -12.56 -31.32 -69.86
CA GLN A 499 -13.06 -29.94 -69.89
C GLN A 499 -14.26 -29.75 -68.96
N ALA A 500 -15.20 -30.70 -68.92
CA ALA A 500 -16.36 -30.66 -68.04
C ALA A 500 -15.97 -30.81 -66.56
N LEU A 501 -14.98 -31.66 -66.25
CA LEU A 501 -14.38 -31.77 -64.91
C LEU A 501 -13.78 -30.44 -64.46
N GLU A 502 -12.93 -29.83 -65.28
CA GLU A 502 -12.23 -28.57 -64.96
C GLU A 502 -13.22 -27.40 -64.78
N GLN A 503 -14.29 -27.36 -65.58
CA GLN A 503 -15.41 -26.43 -65.40
C GLN A 503 -16.22 -26.69 -64.12
N ALA A 504 -16.40 -27.95 -63.72
CA ALA A 504 -17.15 -28.31 -62.51
C ALA A 504 -16.33 -28.18 -61.21
N GLU A 505 -15.00 -28.24 -61.27
CA GLU A 505 -14.13 -27.95 -60.12
C GLU A 505 -14.08 -26.46 -59.76
N SER A 506 -14.22 -25.54 -60.72
CA SER A 506 -14.06 -24.11 -60.45
C SER A 506 -15.09 -23.55 -59.45
N PRO A 507 -16.40 -23.87 -59.53
CA PRO A 507 -17.38 -23.50 -58.50
C PRO A 507 -17.09 -24.10 -57.12
N VAL A 508 -16.54 -25.32 -57.08
CA VAL A 508 -16.14 -25.96 -55.82
C VAL A 508 -15.00 -25.17 -55.16
N ARG A 509 -13.93 -24.85 -55.90
CA ARG A 509 -12.81 -24.04 -55.39
C ARG A 509 -13.25 -22.65 -54.92
N GLU A 510 -14.19 -22.01 -55.63
CA GLU A 510 -14.76 -20.72 -55.21
C GLU A 510 -15.55 -20.85 -53.90
N ALA A 511 -16.40 -21.88 -53.78
CA ALA A 511 -17.17 -22.16 -52.58
C ALA A 511 -16.28 -22.56 -51.38
N GLU A 512 -15.21 -23.33 -51.60
CA GLU A 512 -14.19 -23.61 -50.59
C GLU A 512 -13.56 -22.31 -50.06
N GLY A 513 -13.13 -21.41 -50.96
CA GLY A 513 -12.56 -20.11 -50.59
C GLY A 513 -13.54 -19.24 -49.78
N LYS A 514 -14.83 -19.21 -50.16
CA LYS A 514 -15.88 -18.53 -49.38
C LYS A 514 -16.04 -19.16 -48.00
N ARG A 515 -16.10 -20.50 -47.92
CA ARG A 515 -16.30 -21.28 -46.68
C ARG A 515 -15.12 -21.12 -45.72
N ASP A 516 -13.89 -21.09 -46.21
CA ASP A 516 -12.70 -20.78 -45.40
C ASP A 516 -12.67 -19.33 -44.91
N ALA A 517 -13.01 -18.35 -45.76
CA ALA A 517 -13.09 -16.95 -45.36
C ALA A 517 -14.19 -16.68 -44.33
N ALA A 518 -15.37 -17.30 -44.51
CA ALA A 518 -16.48 -17.23 -43.57
C ALA A 518 -16.14 -17.90 -42.24
N ASN A 519 -15.49 -19.08 -42.26
CA ASN A 519 -15.05 -19.79 -41.06
C ASN A 519 -14.06 -18.95 -40.25
N LYS A 520 -13.02 -18.41 -40.89
CA LYS A 520 -12.06 -17.51 -40.23
C LYS A 520 -12.71 -16.28 -39.61
N THR A 521 -13.77 -15.76 -40.24
CA THR A 521 -14.57 -14.64 -39.73
C THR A 521 -15.41 -15.06 -38.52
N ALA A 522 -16.07 -16.21 -38.56
CA ALA A 522 -16.89 -16.75 -37.47
C ALA A 522 -16.05 -17.11 -36.24
N VAL A 523 -14.88 -17.72 -36.42
CA VAL A 523 -13.93 -18.00 -35.34
C VAL A 523 -13.46 -16.69 -34.69
N SER A 524 -12.98 -15.72 -35.48
CA SER A 524 -12.49 -14.45 -34.94
C SER A 524 -13.58 -13.60 -34.28
N ALA A 525 -14.85 -13.74 -34.70
CA ALA A 525 -15.98 -13.13 -34.00
C ALA A 525 -16.22 -13.82 -32.64
N THR A 526 -16.27 -15.16 -32.62
CA THR A 526 -16.44 -15.97 -31.40
C THR A 526 -15.36 -15.68 -30.35
N GLU A 527 -14.08 -15.62 -30.77
CA GLU A 527 -12.95 -15.28 -29.90
C GLU A 527 -13.12 -13.90 -29.25
N LYS A 528 -13.55 -12.89 -30.03
CA LYS A 528 -13.78 -11.53 -29.52
C LYS A 528 -14.97 -11.45 -28.57
N THR A 529 -16.09 -12.09 -28.91
CA THR A 529 -17.27 -12.19 -28.02
C THR A 529 -16.89 -12.85 -26.70
N GLY A 530 -16.13 -13.95 -26.75
CA GLY A 530 -15.65 -14.68 -25.58
C GLY A 530 -14.76 -13.84 -24.68
N ALA A 531 -13.67 -13.29 -25.23
CA ALA A 531 -12.70 -12.49 -24.49
C ALA A 531 -13.33 -11.21 -23.87
N LEU A 532 -14.31 -10.60 -24.56
CA LEU A 532 -15.01 -9.45 -23.99
C LEU A 532 -15.95 -9.84 -22.84
N LYS A 533 -16.66 -10.97 -22.96
CA LYS A 533 -17.51 -11.52 -21.87
C LYS A 533 -16.69 -11.93 -20.65
N GLU A 534 -15.54 -12.54 -20.85
CA GLU A 534 -14.60 -12.90 -19.79
C GLU A 534 -14.13 -11.64 -19.03
N ARG A 535 -13.68 -10.62 -19.76
CA ARG A 535 -13.29 -9.32 -19.18
C ARG A 535 -14.44 -8.59 -18.48
N VAL A 536 -15.68 -8.72 -18.95
CA VAL A 536 -16.88 -8.21 -18.25
C VAL A 536 -17.09 -8.93 -16.92
N ALA A 537 -16.89 -10.26 -16.88
CA ALA A 537 -16.98 -11.04 -15.65
C ALA A 537 -15.84 -10.75 -14.65
N GLU A 538 -14.63 -10.42 -15.13
CA GLU A 538 -13.52 -9.94 -14.29
C GLU A 538 -13.83 -8.58 -13.63
N LEU A 539 -14.50 -7.67 -14.34
CA LEU A 539 -14.80 -6.31 -13.88
C LEU A 539 -16.07 -6.21 -13.02
N GLU A 540 -17.03 -7.13 -13.17
CA GLU A 540 -18.30 -7.08 -12.42
C GLU A 540 -18.15 -7.09 -10.89
N PRO A 541 -17.22 -7.84 -10.27
CA PRO A 541 -16.88 -7.69 -8.85
C PRO A 541 -16.40 -6.28 -8.48
N THR A 542 -15.60 -5.63 -9.33
CA THR A 542 -15.10 -4.27 -9.10
C THR A 542 -16.21 -3.22 -9.22
N TRP A 543 -17.13 -3.37 -10.18
CA TRP A 543 -18.30 -2.52 -10.28
C TRP A 543 -19.22 -2.66 -9.05
N LYS A 544 -19.43 -3.89 -8.56
CA LYS A 544 -20.19 -4.15 -7.33
C LYS A 544 -19.53 -3.50 -6.11
N GLN A 545 -18.20 -3.57 -5.99
CA GLN A 545 -17.44 -2.90 -4.93
C GLN A 545 -17.54 -1.37 -5.00
N ALA A 546 -17.66 -0.77 -6.20
CA ALA A 546 -17.86 0.67 -6.35
C ALA A 546 -19.21 1.11 -5.74
N THR A 547 -20.30 0.41 -6.10
CA THR A 547 -21.64 0.67 -5.56
C THR A 547 -21.72 0.43 -4.04
N GLU A 548 -21.07 -0.63 -3.55
CA GLU A 548 -20.98 -0.93 -2.11
C GLU A 548 -20.18 0.14 -1.34
N ARG A 549 -19.08 0.64 -1.91
CA ARG A 549 -18.30 1.74 -1.33
C ARG A 549 -19.12 3.03 -1.26
N LEU A 550 -19.90 3.33 -2.30
CA LEU A 550 -20.80 4.49 -2.31
C LEU A 550 -21.85 4.41 -1.19
N ALA A 551 -22.58 3.30 -1.10
CA ALA A 551 -23.59 3.10 -0.07
C ALA A 551 -23.01 3.20 1.36
N GLN A 552 -21.78 2.70 1.57
CA GLN A 552 -21.10 2.82 2.85
C GLN A 552 -20.62 4.26 3.13
N ALA A 553 -20.09 4.98 2.13
CA ALA A 553 -19.67 6.37 2.29
C ALA A 553 -20.84 7.32 2.63
N GLU A 554 -22.00 7.13 2.01
CA GLU A 554 -23.20 7.94 2.29
C GLU A 554 -23.77 7.67 3.70
N LYS A 555 -23.67 6.42 4.17
CA LYS A 555 -23.99 6.04 5.55
C LYS A 555 -23.02 6.66 6.55
N ASP A 556 -21.72 6.64 6.26
CA ASP A 556 -20.69 7.22 7.15
C ASP A 556 -20.75 8.76 7.18
N MET A 557 -21.09 9.40 6.05
CA MET A 557 -21.43 10.84 6.03
C MET A 557 -22.62 11.14 6.94
N THR A 558 -23.68 10.35 6.86
CA THR A 558 -24.89 10.53 7.71
C THR A 558 -24.57 10.36 9.20
N ALA A 559 -23.72 9.38 9.54
CA ALA A 559 -23.24 9.17 10.92
C ALA A 559 -22.36 10.33 11.41
N ALA A 560 -21.41 10.80 10.58
CA ALA A 560 -20.56 11.93 10.90
C ALA A 560 -21.37 13.23 11.09
N GLN A 561 -22.37 13.48 10.24
CA GLN A 561 -23.28 14.62 10.33
C GLN A 561 -24.01 14.63 11.68
N THR A 562 -24.59 13.48 12.04
CA THR A 562 -25.31 13.27 13.31
C THR A 562 -24.39 13.51 14.52
N ALA A 563 -23.15 13.01 14.48
CA ALA A 563 -22.16 13.22 15.54
C ALA A 563 -21.71 14.69 15.66
N ALA A 564 -21.60 15.41 14.54
CA ALA A 564 -21.24 16.84 14.54
C ALA A 564 -22.36 17.72 15.10
N ASP A 565 -23.62 17.46 14.75
CA ASP A 565 -24.75 18.21 15.33
C ASP A 565 -24.95 17.89 16.83
N ALA A 566 -24.73 16.65 17.27
CA ALA A 566 -24.72 16.30 18.69
C ALA A 566 -23.58 17.00 19.47
N ALA A 567 -22.36 17.03 18.92
CA ALA A 567 -21.23 17.74 19.53
C ALA A 567 -21.46 19.26 19.59
N LYS A 568 -22.15 19.82 18.59
CA LYS A 568 -22.54 21.23 18.50
C LYS A 568 -23.58 21.61 19.55
N GLU A 569 -24.57 20.74 19.80
CA GLU A 569 -25.52 20.94 20.89
C GLU A 569 -24.81 20.84 22.25
N ALA A 570 -23.96 19.84 22.46
CA ALA A 570 -23.20 19.67 23.69
C ALA A 570 -22.29 20.88 23.99
N ALA A 571 -21.62 21.45 22.98
CA ALA A 571 -20.83 22.68 23.14
C ALA A 571 -21.70 23.90 23.50
N ALA A 572 -22.90 24.02 22.93
CA ALA A 572 -23.85 25.08 23.30
C ALA A 572 -24.38 24.94 24.74
N GLN A 573 -24.70 23.70 25.16
CA GLN A 573 -25.12 23.39 26.54
C GLN A 573 -23.99 23.69 27.55
N ALA A 574 -22.76 23.26 27.27
CA ALA A 574 -21.59 23.56 28.10
C ALA A 574 -21.36 25.07 28.24
N LYS A 575 -21.54 25.84 27.15
CA LYS A 575 -21.38 27.30 27.16
C LYS A 575 -22.42 28.00 28.03
N ALA A 576 -23.69 27.58 27.91
CA ALA A 576 -24.76 28.07 28.79
C ALA A 576 -24.51 27.72 30.27
N ALA A 577 -23.95 26.55 30.56
CA ALA A 577 -23.56 26.15 31.91
C ALA A 577 -22.39 27.01 32.46
N ALA A 578 -21.37 27.29 31.63
CA ALA A 578 -20.23 28.13 31.99
C ALA A 578 -20.64 29.57 32.27
N ASP A 579 -21.50 30.17 31.44
CA ASP A 579 -21.97 31.55 31.65
C ASP A 579 -22.87 31.65 32.90
N LYS A 580 -23.70 30.63 33.19
CA LYS A 580 -24.44 30.52 34.46
C LYS A 580 -23.51 30.39 35.67
N ALA A 581 -22.44 29.60 35.57
CA ALA A 581 -21.45 29.46 36.64
C ALA A 581 -20.67 30.77 36.90
N ARG A 582 -20.32 31.51 35.84
CA ARG A 582 -19.71 32.86 35.93
C ARG A 582 -20.63 33.88 36.60
N GLN A 583 -21.93 33.85 36.29
CA GLN A 583 -22.93 34.69 36.97
C GLN A 583 -22.98 34.39 38.48
N ALA A 584 -23.07 33.11 38.85
CA ALA A 584 -23.06 32.70 40.26
C ALA A 584 -21.76 33.08 40.99
N ALA A 585 -20.60 33.01 40.33
CA ALA A 585 -19.33 33.49 40.89
C ALA A 585 -19.35 35.01 41.12
N ALA A 586 -19.84 35.80 40.15
CA ALA A 586 -19.95 37.26 40.29
C ALA A 586 -20.94 37.69 41.39
N GLU A 587 -22.02 36.93 41.61
CA GLU A 587 -22.94 37.13 42.73
C GLU A 587 -22.32 36.76 44.08
N ALA A 588 -21.50 35.71 44.12
CA ALA A 588 -20.72 35.35 45.30
C ALA A 588 -19.66 36.41 45.65
N VAL A 589 -18.99 37.04 44.67
CA VAL A 589 -18.10 38.20 44.89
C VAL A 589 -18.86 39.35 45.57
N ARG A 590 -20.01 39.76 45.02
CA ARG A 590 -20.83 40.84 45.60
C ARG A 590 -21.26 40.53 47.04
N THR A 591 -21.59 39.27 47.31
CA THR A 591 -21.97 38.78 48.64
C THR A 591 -20.78 38.85 49.61
N LEU A 592 -19.60 38.41 49.16
CA LEU A 592 -18.35 38.47 49.92
C LEU A 592 -17.94 39.91 50.26
N ASP A 593 -17.96 40.82 49.29
CA ASP A 593 -17.60 42.23 49.50
C ASP A 593 -18.59 42.92 50.47
N THR A 594 -19.88 42.62 50.37
CA THR A 594 -20.91 43.11 51.31
C THR A 594 -20.67 42.58 52.73
N ALA A 595 -20.37 41.29 52.87
CA ALA A 595 -20.08 40.68 54.17
C ALA A 595 -18.78 41.22 54.79
N ARG A 596 -17.72 41.40 53.99
CA ARG A 596 -16.46 42.04 54.41
C ARG A 596 -16.66 43.49 54.86
N ALA A 597 -17.44 44.28 54.12
CA ALA A 597 -17.76 45.66 54.50
C ALA A 597 -18.54 45.71 55.82
N THR A 598 -19.50 44.81 56.01
CA THR A 598 -20.28 44.69 57.26
C THR A 598 -19.39 44.27 58.44
N ALA A 599 -18.49 43.29 58.24
CA ALA A 599 -17.53 42.86 59.25
C ALA A 599 -16.56 44.00 59.65
N ALA A 600 -16.02 44.74 58.67
CA ALA A 600 -15.16 45.89 58.92
C ALA A 600 -15.89 47.01 59.68
N GLN A 601 -17.16 47.30 59.31
CA GLN A 601 -18.00 48.25 60.04
C GLN A 601 -18.22 47.82 61.50
N LYS A 602 -18.56 46.55 61.74
CA LYS A 602 -18.84 46.05 63.09
C LYS A 602 -17.58 45.92 63.95
N GLN A 603 -16.43 45.61 63.36
CA GLN A 603 -15.15 45.67 64.05
C GLN A 603 -14.80 47.11 64.45
N ALA A 604 -15.03 48.10 63.58
CA ALA A 604 -14.79 49.51 63.90
C ALA A 604 -15.78 50.06 64.95
N GLU A 605 -17.02 49.58 64.98
CA GLU A 605 -18.01 49.89 66.01
C GLU A 605 -17.57 49.33 67.38
N LEU A 606 -17.15 48.07 67.42
CA LEU A 606 -16.58 47.43 68.61
C LEU A 606 -15.37 48.20 69.18
N THR A 607 -14.41 48.60 68.33
CA THR A 607 -13.24 49.39 68.75
C THR A 607 -13.66 50.72 69.38
N ARG A 608 -14.56 51.47 68.76
CA ARG A 608 -15.06 52.76 69.31
C ARG A 608 -15.74 52.60 70.66
N LEU A 609 -16.52 51.52 70.85
CA LEU A 609 -17.18 51.23 72.12
C LEU A 609 -16.17 50.80 73.21
N ALA A 610 -15.11 50.10 72.83
CA ALA A 610 -14.01 49.76 73.74
C ALA A 610 -13.26 51.02 74.21
N ASP A 611 -12.88 51.90 73.29
CA ASP A 611 -12.18 53.15 73.61
C ASP A 611 -13.02 54.07 74.51
N ALA A 612 -14.33 54.18 74.25
CA ALA A 612 -15.26 54.96 75.07
C ALA A 612 -15.46 54.36 76.47
N SER A 613 -15.58 53.03 76.59
CA SER A 613 -15.65 52.33 77.89
C SER A 613 -14.37 52.51 78.70
N ASN A 614 -13.20 52.32 78.07
CA ASN A 614 -11.89 52.46 78.71
C ASN A 614 -11.68 53.90 79.22
N THR A 615 -12.00 54.89 78.38
CA THR A 615 -11.93 56.32 78.75
C THR A 615 -12.78 56.63 79.98
N TYR A 616 -13.98 56.06 80.09
CA TYR A 616 -14.84 56.25 81.25
C TYR A 616 -14.29 55.59 82.52
N ASP A 617 -13.79 54.36 82.43
CA ASP A 617 -13.17 53.68 83.58
C ASP A 617 -11.91 54.44 84.08
N GLU A 618 -11.11 55.02 83.17
CA GLU A 618 -10.00 55.90 83.54
C GLU A 618 -10.48 57.18 84.27
N ARG A 619 -11.53 57.85 83.79
CA ARG A 619 -12.06 59.05 84.49
C ARG A 619 -12.70 58.71 85.84
N GLN A 620 -13.38 57.58 85.96
CA GLN A 620 -13.89 57.10 87.24
C GLN A 620 -12.75 56.76 88.23
N TRP A 621 -11.60 56.34 87.74
CA TRP A 621 -10.40 56.17 88.56
C TRP A 621 -9.81 57.51 89.01
N ASP A 622 -9.66 58.48 88.10
CA ASP A 622 -9.16 59.83 88.41
C ASP A 622 -10.02 60.52 89.49
N VAL A 623 -11.35 60.40 89.43
CA VAL A 623 -12.29 60.91 90.45
C VAL A 623 -12.00 60.35 91.84
N ARG A 624 -11.88 59.03 91.95
CA ARG A 624 -11.59 58.36 93.24
C ARG A 624 -10.27 58.85 93.82
N LEU A 625 -9.22 58.90 92.98
CA LEU A 625 -7.89 59.36 93.38
C LEU A 625 -7.91 60.82 93.87
N ALA A 626 -8.64 61.72 93.20
CA ALA A 626 -8.77 63.11 93.63
C ALA A 626 -9.63 63.26 94.90
N THR A 627 -10.65 62.43 95.07
CA THR A 627 -11.52 62.44 96.27
C THR A 627 -10.74 62.02 97.53
N GLU A 628 -9.86 61.03 97.45
CA GLU A 628 -9.01 60.65 98.59
C GLU A 628 -7.98 61.74 98.94
N LYS A 629 -7.51 62.55 97.96
CA LYS A 629 -6.65 63.72 98.25
C LYS A 629 -7.35 64.78 99.11
N VAL A 630 -8.64 65.04 98.86
CA VAL A 630 -9.43 66.00 99.66
C VAL A 630 -9.49 65.55 101.11
N LYS A 631 -9.84 64.28 101.37
CA LYS A 631 -9.89 63.72 102.73
C LYS A 631 -8.55 63.82 103.46
N ALA A 632 -7.44 63.58 102.76
CA ALA A 632 -6.10 63.73 103.34
C ALA A 632 -5.82 65.19 103.73
N ALA A 633 -6.15 66.15 102.87
CA ALA A 633 -5.97 67.58 103.16
C ALA A 633 -6.90 68.10 104.28
N GLU A 634 -8.13 67.59 104.40
CA GLU A 634 -9.02 67.87 105.55
C GLU A 634 -8.41 67.40 106.87
N ALA A 635 -7.78 66.21 106.88
CA ALA A 635 -7.13 65.65 108.06
C ALA A 635 -5.87 66.44 108.46
N GLU A 636 -5.06 66.86 107.49
CA GLU A 636 -3.92 67.76 107.73
C GLU A 636 -4.38 69.10 108.31
N LEU A 637 -5.47 69.69 107.78
CA LEU A 637 -6.02 70.95 108.29
C LEU A 637 -6.50 70.86 109.75
N ARG A 638 -7.30 69.85 110.10
CA ARG A 638 -7.74 69.65 111.50
C ARG A 638 -6.54 69.51 112.44
N THR A 639 -5.53 68.74 112.02
CA THR A 639 -4.29 68.53 112.80
C THR A 639 -3.52 69.85 113.02
N ALA A 640 -3.46 70.72 112.01
CA ALA A 640 -2.84 72.04 112.14
C ALA A 640 -3.66 72.97 113.07
N GLN A 641 -4.99 72.95 112.98
CA GLN A 641 -5.88 73.76 113.82
C GLN A 641 -5.78 73.37 115.30
N ASP A 642 -5.77 72.07 115.62
CA ASP A 642 -5.55 71.56 116.98
C ASP A 642 -4.18 71.97 117.55
N ALA A 643 -3.13 71.96 116.71
CA ALA A 643 -1.79 72.40 117.10
C ALA A 643 -1.73 73.91 117.36
N HIS A 644 -2.48 74.72 116.60
CA HIS A 644 -2.61 76.15 116.83
C HIS A 644 -3.34 76.45 118.15
N GLY A 645 -4.51 75.84 118.38
CA GLY A 645 -5.28 76.04 119.62
C GLY A 645 -4.46 75.72 120.88
N LYS A 646 -3.70 74.63 120.88
CA LYS A 646 -2.79 74.26 121.98
C LYS A 646 -1.66 75.27 122.20
N ALA A 647 -1.10 75.82 121.13
CA ALA A 647 -0.03 76.82 121.23
C ALA A 647 -0.56 78.18 121.75
N THR A 648 -1.78 78.57 121.40
CA THR A 648 -2.42 79.79 121.91
C THR A 648 -2.70 79.70 123.42
N LEU A 649 -3.28 78.58 123.88
CA LEU A 649 -3.52 78.36 125.32
C LEU A 649 -2.22 78.35 126.14
N ALA A 650 -1.12 77.84 125.57
CA ALA A 650 0.19 77.87 126.20
C ALA A 650 0.78 79.30 126.28
N LEU A 651 0.50 80.16 125.31
CA LEU A 651 0.88 81.58 125.33
C LEU A 651 0.11 82.37 126.39
N GLU A 652 -1.19 82.12 126.53
CA GLU A 652 -2.04 82.76 127.53
C GLU A 652 -1.55 82.45 128.95
N ALA A 653 -1.39 81.16 129.28
CA ALA A 653 -0.87 80.73 130.59
C ALA A 653 0.58 81.21 130.88
N ALA A 654 1.43 81.33 129.86
CA ALA A 654 2.79 81.84 130.03
C ALA A 654 2.83 83.34 130.36
N ARG A 655 1.87 84.13 129.86
CA ARG A 655 1.70 85.54 130.24
C ARG A 655 1.08 85.67 131.64
N GLU A 656 0.14 84.78 131.98
CA GLU A 656 -0.36 84.52 133.34
C GLU A 656 0.76 84.53 134.41
N ALA A 657 1.81 83.76 134.12
CA ALA A 657 2.98 83.59 134.98
C ALA A 657 3.95 84.80 134.99
N GLU A 658 4.04 85.57 133.89
CA GLU A 658 4.90 86.75 133.83
C GLU A 658 4.38 87.89 134.72
N GLU A 659 3.08 88.21 134.59
CA GLU A 659 2.47 89.33 135.30
C GLU A 659 2.42 89.10 136.82
N SER A 660 2.13 87.87 137.25
CA SER A 660 2.11 87.47 138.65
C SER A 660 3.50 87.51 139.31
N ALA A 661 4.55 87.07 138.61
CA ALA A 661 5.92 87.09 139.13
C ALA A 661 6.49 88.51 139.25
N MET A 662 6.23 89.38 138.26
CA MET A 662 6.61 90.80 138.29
C MET A 662 5.99 91.55 139.49
N LYS A 663 4.75 91.21 139.86
CA LYS A 663 4.05 91.85 140.99
C LYS A 663 4.70 91.53 142.34
N ALA A 664 5.02 90.26 142.60
CA ALA A 664 5.63 89.83 143.86
C ALA A 664 7.00 90.50 144.11
N GLN A 665 7.80 90.69 143.05
CA GLN A 665 9.07 91.40 143.11
C GLN A 665 8.93 92.84 143.65
N ALA A 666 7.89 93.56 143.21
CA ALA A 666 7.69 94.96 143.57
C ALA A 666 7.26 95.14 145.05
N GLU A 667 6.50 94.20 145.60
CA GLU A 667 6.02 94.25 146.99
C GLU A 667 7.18 94.05 147.98
N ALA A 668 8.09 93.09 147.73
CA ALA A 668 9.26 92.86 148.59
C ALA A 668 10.22 94.07 148.68
N GLN A 669 10.36 94.86 147.62
CA GLN A 669 11.22 96.05 147.60
C GLN A 669 10.73 97.17 148.54
N GLN A 670 9.43 97.23 148.83
CA GLN A 670 8.88 98.18 149.79
C GLN A 670 9.20 97.78 151.23
N GLU A 671 9.13 96.49 151.57
CA GLU A 671 9.43 95.98 152.91
C GLU A 671 10.90 96.19 153.30
N LEU A 672 11.83 95.96 152.36
CA LEU A 672 13.25 96.29 152.51
C LEU A 672 13.47 97.78 152.83
N THR A 673 12.74 98.66 152.16
CA THR A 673 12.87 100.12 152.33
C THR A 673 12.41 100.54 153.73
N ALA A 674 11.33 99.94 154.24
CA ALA A 674 10.83 100.21 155.59
C ALA A 674 11.80 99.74 156.70
N ALA A 675 12.39 98.54 156.55
CA ALA A 675 13.33 97.99 157.53
C ALA A 675 14.57 98.89 157.77
N ASN A 676 15.09 99.51 156.70
CA ASN A 676 16.26 100.39 156.78
C ASN A 676 16.01 101.65 157.62
N LEU A 677 14.77 102.13 157.68
CA LEU A 677 14.41 103.34 158.43
C LEU A 677 14.44 103.11 159.95
N ALA A 678 14.05 101.91 160.40
CA ALA A 678 14.06 101.55 161.82
C ALA A 678 15.49 101.47 162.40
N LEU A 679 16.46 101.01 161.60
CA LEU A 679 17.87 100.92 161.99
C LEU A 679 18.46 102.31 162.32
N GLN A 680 18.15 103.33 161.53
CA GLN A 680 18.62 104.70 161.76
C GLN A 680 18.00 105.34 163.02
N ALA A 681 16.81 104.91 163.44
CA ALA A 681 16.18 105.39 164.67
C ALA A 681 16.91 104.84 165.90
N ALA A 682 17.11 103.51 165.97
CA ALA A 682 17.74 102.84 167.12
C ALA A 682 19.18 103.32 167.37
N GLN A 683 19.92 103.69 166.32
CA GLN A 683 21.28 104.22 166.43
C GLN A 683 21.37 105.56 167.16
N ARG A 684 20.27 106.33 167.21
CA ARG A 684 20.23 107.71 167.73
C ARG A 684 20.08 107.77 169.25
N ASP A 685 19.31 106.86 169.83
CA ASP A 685 19.08 106.82 171.29
C ASP A 685 20.35 106.41 172.06
N LEU A 686 21.24 105.66 171.41
CA LEU A 686 22.54 105.26 171.95
C LEU A 686 23.48 106.45 172.22
N GLU A 687 23.39 107.52 171.44
CA GLU A 687 24.21 108.73 171.66
C GLU A 687 23.72 109.57 172.85
N LEU A 688 22.44 109.47 173.20
CA LEU A 688 21.83 110.21 174.32
C LEU A 688 22.14 109.56 175.68
N ALA A 689 22.18 108.24 175.77
CA ALA A 689 22.43 107.51 177.03
C ALA A 689 23.83 107.74 177.63
N ARG A 690 24.77 108.32 176.87
CA ARG A 690 26.19 108.47 177.26
C ARG A 690 26.52 109.71 178.13
N GLN A 691 25.52 110.46 178.63
CA GLN A 691 25.71 111.85 179.09
C GLN A 691 25.47 112.17 180.59
N GLN A 692 25.19 111.20 181.49
CA GLN A 692 24.75 111.49 182.89
C GLN A 692 25.70 111.05 184.04
N ALA A 693 27.03 111.24 183.93
CA ALA A 693 27.98 111.02 185.04
C ALA A 693 29.13 112.05 185.07
N GLN A 694 29.80 112.24 186.23
CA GLN A 694 30.86 113.25 186.41
C GLN A 694 32.24 112.82 185.85
N THR A 695 33.05 113.82 185.51
CA THR A 695 34.49 113.76 185.13
C THR A 695 35.38 113.12 186.19
N PRO A 696 36.52 112.44 185.86
CA PRO A 696 37.54 112.92 184.90
C PRO A 696 38.29 111.85 184.03
N GLU A 697 39.34 112.31 183.31
CA GLU A 697 40.48 111.58 182.70
C GLU A 697 40.30 110.75 181.39
N GLY A 698 41.42 110.59 180.65
CA GLY A 698 41.61 109.73 179.45
C GLY A 698 41.00 110.24 178.12
N LYS A 699 41.64 110.33 176.94
CA LYS A 699 42.94 109.86 176.37
C LYS A 699 43.20 108.33 176.40
N PRO A 700 43.88 107.74 175.38
CA PRO A 700 43.87 108.08 173.94
C PRO A 700 43.96 106.87 172.95
N GLY A 701 43.46 107.03 171.70
CA GLY A 701 43.92 106.27 170.51
C GLY A 701 43.64 104.75 170.46
N GLN A 702 44.19 103.93 169.52
CA GLN A 702 44.86 104.24 168.24
C GLN A 702 44.97 103.01 167.29
N ALA A 703 44.38 103.06 166.08
CA ALA A 703 44.79 102.38 164.81
C ALA A 703 45.01 100.82 164.80
N PRO A 704 45.54 100.14 163.73
CA PRO A 704 45.80 100.52 162.32
C PRO A 704 45.42 99.48 161.20
N ASP A 705 45.60 99.90 159.92
CA ASP A 705 46.06 99.15 158.72
C ASP A 705 45.20 98.20 157.81
N THR A 706 45.85 97.74 156.71
CA THR A 706 45.38 97.37 155.32
C THR A 706 45.52 95.84 155.01
N PRO A 707 45.59 95.23 153.77
CA PRO A 707 45.51 95.67 152.34
C PRO A 707 44.85 94.72 151.24
N SER A 708 44.89 95.14 149.95
CA SER A 708 45.11 94.33 148.69
C SER A 708 44.01 93.63 147.85
N SER A 709 44.40 93.20 146.61
CA SER A 709 43.63 92.79 145.39
C SER A 709 43.72 91.24 145.07
N PRO A 710 43.22 90.60 143.96
CA PRO A 710 43.12 91.01 142.52
C PRO A 710 41.92 90.43 141.66
N GLN A 711 42.05 90.39 140.31
CA GLN A 711 41.12 89.80 139.29
C GLN A 711 41.88 88.73 138.40
N PRO A 712 41.69 88.42 137.06
CA PRO A 712 40.87 88.97 135.94
C PRO A 712 40.22 88.02 134.85
N THR A 713 39.28 88.54 134.03
CA THR A 713 38.90 88.12 132.61
C THR A 713 38.26 86.73 132.31
N GLY A 714 37.64 86.42 131.13
CA GLY A 714 37.61 87.05 129.78
C GLY A 714 36.42 86.67 128.84
N LYS A 715 36.58 86.75 127.48
CA LYS A 715 35.48 86.89 126.46
C LYS A 715 35.64 85.98 125.16
N PRO A 716 35.05 86.20 123.94
CA PRO A 716 34.27 85.14 123.21
C PRO A 716 34.64 84.82 121.71
N ALA A 717 33.94 83.86 121.04
CA ALA A 717 33.58 83.79 119.58
C ALA A 717 33.08 82.36 119.15
N ALA A 718 31.90 82.15 118.51
CA ALA A 718 31.58 82.09 117.04
C ALA A 718 31.93 80.73 116.33
N LYS A 719 31.30 80.22 115.23
CA LYS A 719 30.31 80.72 114.23
C LYS A 719 29.76 79.59 113.30
N HIS A 720 28.60 79.77 112.61
CA HIS A 720 28.11 79.07 111.36
C HIS A 720 27.72 77.55 111.43
N SER A 721 27.01 76.84 110.52
CA SER A 721 25.99 77.04 109.42
C SER A 721 25.69 75.67 108.72
N ALA A 722 24.70 75.35 107.84
CA ALA A 722 23.33 75.83 107.48
C ALA A 722 22.66 74.88 106.39
N ALA A 723 21.39 75.11 105.99
CA ALA A 723 20.60 74.44 104.89
C ALA A 723 20.16 72.95 105.09
N GLY A 724 19.24 72.30 104.33
CA GLY A 724 18.49 72.63 103.07
C GLY A 724 17.16 71.81 102.89
N ASN A 725 16.54 71.73 101.68
CA ASN A 725 15.07 71.52 101.53
C ASN A 725 14.57 70.50 100.44
N LYS A 726 13.49 69.74 100.78
CA LYS A 726 12.34 69.16 99.99
C LYS A 726 12.41 68.42 98.62
N THR A 727 11.68 67.28 98.58
CA THR A 727 10.71 66.72 97.55
C THR A 727 11.11 66.17 96.16
N THR A 728 10.50 65.02 95.77
CA THR A 728 9.75 64.78 94.49
C THR A 728 8.98 63.42 94.49
N THR A 729 8.27 63.03 93.40
CA THR A 729 7.03 62.21 93.46
C THR A 729 6.86 61.10 92.36
N ALA A 730 6.09 60.05 92.70
CA ALA A 730 5.74 58.78 92.00
C ALA A 730 5.31 58.73 90.50
N LYS A 731 5.33 57.51 89.87
CA LYS A 731 4.16 56.84 89.18
C LYS A 731 4.39 55.46 88.48
N ARG A 732 3.29 54.68 88.38
CA ARG A 732 2.81 53.68 87.36
C ARG A 732 3.68 52.52 86.76
N ALA A 733 3.30 51.26 87.08
CA ALA A 733 2.48 50.29 86.27
C ALA A 733 2.95 49.58 84.95
N VAL A 734 2.69 48.23 84.90
CA VAL A 734 2.03 47.39 83.82
C VAL A 734 2.82 46.52 82.77
N ALA A 735 2.39 45.23 82.68
CA ALA A 735 2.31 44.20 81.59
C ALA A 735 3.47 43.57 80.76
N LYS A 736 3.63 42.23 80.95
CA LYS A 736 3.56 41.07 79.99
C LYS A 736 4.07 41.08 78.51
N ASN A 737 5.00 40.15 78.23
CA ASN A 737 5.05 39.04 77.22
C ASN A 737 5.02 39.18 75.65
N VAL A 738 6.12 38.67 75.03
CA VAL A 738 6.23 37.50 74.08
C VAL A 738 5.57 37.48 72.66
N THR A 739 6.40 37.74 71.62
CA THR A 739 6.84 36.93 70.41
C THR A 739 6.18 35.57 69.98
N PRO A 740 6.52 34.91 68.81
CA PRO A 740 6.97 35.31 67.43
C PRO A 740 6.52 34.37 66.22
N THR A 741 7.23 34.43 65.05
CA THR A 741 7.57 33.36 64.01
C THR A 741 6.59 32.95 62.84
N GLN A 742 6.99 33.12 61.54
CA GLN A 742 7.50 32.16 60.48
C GLN A 742 6.40 31.34 59.72
N LYS A 743 6.50 30.75 58.49
CA LYS A 743 7.49 30.44 57.37
C LYS A 743 6.65 30.23 56.04
N LEU A 744 7.03 30.09 54.73
CA LEU A 744 8.20 29.70 53.88
C LEU A 744 8.54 28.19 53.76
N PRO A 745 9.01 27.63 52.60
CA PRO A 745 8.70 27.79 51.14
C PRO A 745 8.70 26.42 50.33
N GLU A 746 8.60 26.37 48.98
CA GLU A 746 9.11 25.22 48.16
C GLU A 746 9.23 25.42 46.61
N THR A 747 9.89 24.46 45.92
CA THR A 747 10.21 24.36 44.45
C THR A 747 10.55 22.89 44.09
N GLY A 748 10.51 22.36 42.85
CA GLY A 748 10.25 22.88 41.48
C GLY A 748 10.74 21.89 40.39
N SER A 749 10.71 22.26 39.09
CA SER A 749 11.10 21.44 37.88
C SER A 749 10.17 20.23 37.57
N ASP A 750 10.11 19.60 36.38
CA ASP A 750 10.72 19.82 35.03
C ASP A 750 9.70 19.34 33.94
N MET A 751 9.92 18.96 32.65
CA MET A 751 11.10 18.63 31.81
C MET A 751 10.81 18.88 30.28
N SER A 752 11.46 18.14 29.36
CA SER A 752 11.46 18.33 27.88
C SER A 752 10.27 17.74 27.09
N GLY A 753 9.90 18.42 25.99
CA GLY A 753 8.99 17.95 24.92
C GLY A 753 9.05 18.89 23.70
N ALA A 754 8.74 18.42 22.48
CA ALA A 754 9.09 19.14 21.23
C ALA A 754 8.00 19.17 20.13
N ILE A 755 8.29 19.92 19.05
CA ILE A 755 7.56 20.06 17.76
C ILE A 755 6.39 21.07 17.75
N GLY A 756 6.35 21.98 16.75
CA GLY A 756 5.10 22.65 16.39
C GLY A 756 5.13 24.04 15.74
N ALA A 757 5.87 24.28 14.66
CA ALA A 757 5.61 25.44 13.77
C ALA A 757 6.16 25.25 12.34
N ALA A 758 5.36 25.59 11.33
CA ALA A 758 5.80 25.74 9.95
C ALA A 758 5.19 27.02 9.36
N THR A 759 5.95 27.77 8.55
CA THR A 759 5.40 28.87 7.74
C THR A 759 6.22 29.03 6.47
N LEU A 760 5.52 29.27 5.36
CA LEU A 760 6.04 29.38 4.00
C LEU A 760 6.01 30.85 3.56
N LEU A 761 6.97 31.30 2.74
CA LEU A 761 6.75 32.40 1.81
C LEU A 761 7.60 32.24 0.53
N MET A 762 7.19 32.96 -0.52
CA MET A 762 7.65 32.79 -1.90
C MET A 762 8.96 33.55 -2.21
N LEU A 763 9.70 33.18 -3.29
CA LEU A 763 9.59 33.85 -4.62
C LEU A 763 10.47 33.20 -5.71
N ALA A 764 10.02 33.24 -6.97
CA ALA A 764 10.74 32.98 -8.24
C ALA A 764 11.40 31.60 -8.47
N GLY A 765 11.64 31.13 -9.71
CA GLY A 765 11.10 31.60 -11.00
C GLY A 765 11.94 31.22 -12.25
N GLY A 766 11.42 30.35 -13.12
CA GLY A 766 11.77 30.27 -14.56
C GLY A 766 12.71 29.13 -15.05
N ALA A 767 12.29 28.48 -16.15
CA ALA A 767 13.03 27.52 -17.02
C ALA A 767 13.50 26.19 -16.36
N VAL A 768 13.63 25.03 -17.04
CA VAL A 768 13.92 24.72 -18.46
C VAL A 768 13.05 23.56 -19.02
N VAL A 769 13.03 23.49 -20.36
CA VAL A 769 12.30 22.62 -21.32
C VAL A 769 12.42 21.08 -21.13
N LEU A 770 11.42 20.37 -21.68
CA LEU A 770 11.28 18.91 -21.88
C LEU A 770 12.51 18.21 -22.50
N GLY A 771 12.61 16.87 -22.35
CA GLY A 771 13.44 16.06 -23.27
C GLY A 771 13.50 14.53 -23.09
N ARG A 772 12.47 13.80 -23.55
CA ARG A 772 12.43 12.34 -23.82
C ARG A 772 13.76 11.56 -23.91
N SER A 773 13.77 10.34 -23.36
CA SER A 773 14.52 9.19 -23.90
C SER A 773 13.63 7.94 -24.00
N ARG A 774 13.58 7.31 -25.18
CA ARG A 774 12.86 6.05 -25.44
C ARG A 774 13.83 4.86 -25.34
N ALA A 775 13.39 3.74 -24.77
CA ALA A 775 14.01 2.46 -25.03
C ALA A 775 13.57 1.90 -26.41
N ARG A 776 14.49 1.22 -27.11
CA ARG A 776 14.22 0.26 -28.19
C ARG A 776 15.28 -0.84 -28.13
N HIS A 777 14.88 -2.07 -28.50
CA HIS A 777 15.78 -3.22 -28.59
C HIS A 777 16.85 -3.05 -29.67
N ALA A 778 18.03 -3.64 -29.42
CA ALA A 778 18.87 -4.20 -30.48
C ALA A 778 19.71 -5.38 -29.93
N VAL A 779 19.39 -6.59 -30.40
CA VAL A 779 20.26 -7.74 -30.68
C VAL A 779 21.52 -7.95 -29.80
N LYS A 780 21.46 -8.99 -28.96
CA LYS A 780 22.27 -10.20 -29.15
C LYS A 780 21.64 -11.41 -28.47
#